data_AF-A0A8T7B520-F1
#
_entry.id   AF-A0A8T7B520-F1
#
_cell.length_a   1.000
_cell.length_b   1.000
_cell.length_c   1.000
_cell.angle_alpha   90.00
_cell.angle_beta   90.00
_cell.angle_gamma   90.00
#
_symmetry.space_group_name_H-M   'P 1'
#
loop_
_entity.id
_entity.type
_entity.pdbx_description
1 polymer ?
#
loop_
_entity_poly.entity_id
_entity_poly.type
_entity_poly.pdbx_seq_one_letter_code
_entity_poly.pdbx_strand_id
1 'polypeptide(L)'
;MAGLGCSGGGGSDPETSLQSVNRAPNAGSSKLKVVAGADLVIPVLSLSSDIDNDPLSISYITQPEHGSTLIHDNGTDSPFDDYVVFSCPPDFAGVVSFEYTVSDGSNGRATGQIEITVGSAGNNPPSAGNDFVVTAMNSSYAIDVLSNDSDIDGDEVHIESFEQPLIGSVTLDDNGTASVGDDLLVYTPLAGFVGSDTFFYVVSDGASSVRGAVTVTIGTPVDTEQVCGTVMKGALQQATVLLLPIGGDGYPSSPVPIAAAVTNEVGNWCTQVPVSRGDLLVRTLGGFFVDETDTTGQRVISLAPEDHLETMLPAGEYQAAVNVFTNALLIKSRLGTRDDEFAALFDINRELFRTAFAWGNDRDLLSERPADPAQLNVVSPVIARNYGMALGGIANVVNNVSVAYAQSAMTHEMIEAVVLDLSDCWLDGHYFDPDAVRTRVNFDLNGQLRPLPDSLDLNLEIVRFRNNNQTQFQNVPLAQIDGAVCLGNSDDADGSPPVFVARPLPDRLLPATGPLTDLLSAVVVPFATDNLDPNPSVSAIAVVDGAGTSYPPNAANVPPGVYFVTWRASDATGNTTDSVQRVEVFQAGDGAIAFDTASIVPGQPIGITVVDTDLDTDPNLIDSVTITARNASSGETETLLLAETGPSSAEFTAVLTTSFGLTAGVTGDGSLQVQAGQSIVGEYIDQANSIGVTVSRLATADVLGGSSGSLLAAPAFILPGQSLTVSLVDSDLDTTAAADTIVVVVENLSSGDSESLSLTETGPTTGEFDAAIGTVFGTGGTSGDAVISVQAGETIRAYYDDVLGTIGDDPAPVIADAAVTGGFSGTLTAGPAAILPGETITVAITDHDLDSSGVADSIGVIAVNTVTGENETIVLVETGANSGVFEGSLATAFGATAGPAGDNQLNVQAGDSVSVSYDDALGTAGNDPAVQTVSVLVNNGNTGTLSHDLTSLTPGQSIGVALTDLDLDTSAVADTVIIAVENIFIPGETASITLTETGANTGVFQGVINTAYGTVAGVSGDDILNVADGDTVRSHYDDALGNDGGDPAAIFVDSDVVGGDTGAIVHDVASINPGQSIQITVTDTDLDTTAAADSVVVAVVNTAIVGETASITLTETGNNTGVFLGTVNTVYGTAAGVTTDDTLNVADTDTVQSSYDDALDAAGDNPAAVTTSTTVVGGDTGTIAHDVASINPGQSIQITVTDTDLDTT
;
A
#
# COMPACT_ATOMS: atom_id res chain seq x y z
N MET A 1 40.35 42.28 -10.81
CA MET A 1 41.01 43.50 -11.37
C MET A 1 40.45 44.72 -10.64
N ALA A 2 41.04 45.91 -10.81
CA ALA A 2 40.61 47.12 -10.08
C ALA A 2 39.82 48.09 -10.97
N GLY A 3 38.85 48.80 -10.37
CA GLY A 3 38.51 50.16 -10.79
C GLY A 3 37.03 50.54 -10.89
N LEU A 4 36.62 51.51 -10.05
CA LEU A 4 35.63 52.57 -10.30
C LEU A 4 34.14 52.16 -10.46
N GLY A 5 33.16 52.99 -10.09
CA GLY A 5 33.26 54.24 -9.32
C GLY A 5 32.02 55.17 -9.41
N CYS A 6 31.34 55.36 -8.28
CA CYS A 6 30.49 56.51 -7.89
C CYS A 6 29.19 56.88 -8.64
N SER A 7 28.11 56.87 -7.84
CA SER A 7 27.12 57.96 -7.64
C SER A 7 25.89 58.10 -8.55
N GLY A 8 24.72 58.30 -7.91
CA GLY A 8 23.43 58.59 -8.54
C GLY A 8 22.21 58.24 -7.67
N GLY A 9 22.04 58.85 -6.48
CA GLY A 9 20.89 58.60 -5.60
C GLY A 9 19.61 59.33 -6.06
N GLY A 10 18.43 58.72 -5.91
CA GLY A 10 17.18 59.26 -6.50
C GLY A 10 15.82 58.84 -5.92
N GLY A 11 15.74 57.86 -5.01
CA GLY A 11 14.57 57.59 -4.16
C GLY A 11 13.48 56.66 -4.70
N SER A 12 13.12 55.66 -3.89
CA SER A 12 11.86 54.89 -3.92
C SER A 12 11.66 54.20 -2.55
N ASP A 13 10.47 54.36 -1.99
CA ASP A 13 9.85 53.70 -0.81
C ASP A 13 10.58 53.55 0.55
N PRO A 14 9.83 53.56 1.67
CA PRO A 14 10.27 53.07 2.96
C PRO A 14 10.07 51.54 3.01
N GLU A 15 10.93 50.78 2.33
CA GLU A 15 11.07 49.34 2.57
C GLU A 15 11.30 49.12 4.07
N THR A 16 10.32 48.51 4.75
CA THR A 16 10.48 48.08 6.13
C THR A 16 11.50 46.97 6.15
N SER A 17 12.73 47.31 6.54
CA SER A 17 13.80 46.35 6.79
C SER A 17 13.34 45.34 7.84
N LEU A 18 12.78 44.22 7.37
CA LEU A 18 12.68 43.00 8.14
C LEU A 18 14.10 42.66 8.58
N GLN A 19 14.41 42.93 9.85
CA GLN A 19 15.54 42.27 10.47
C GLN A 19 15.22 40.78 10.42
N SER A 20 16.14 39.98 9.89
CA SER A 20 16.05 38.52 10.00
C SER A 20 15.89 38.19 11.48
N VAL A 21 14.73 37.66 11.85
CA VAL A 21 14.51 37.19 13.21
C VAL A 21 15.37 35.94 13.35
N ASN A 22 16.50 36.10 14.01
CA ASN A 22 17.44 35.03 14.30
C ASN A 22 16.70 33.89 14.99
N ARG A 23 16.53 32.76 14.29
CA ARG A 23 15.90 31.57 14.87
C ARG A 23 16.92 30.85 15.74
N ALA A 24 16.44 30.14 16.76
CA ALA A 24 17.34 29.27 17.51
C ALA A 24 17.78 28.09 16.62
N PRO A 25 19.02 27.59 16.79
CA PRO A 25 19.48 26.39 16.09
C PRO A 25 18.65 25.16 16.49
N ASN A 26 18.76 24.10 15.72
CA ASN A 26 18.25 22.78 16.07
C ASN A 26 19.41 21.89 16.53
N ALA A 27 19.31 21.33 17.73
CA ALA A 27 20.32 20.47 18.34
C ALA A 27 19.95 19.00 18.18
N GLY A 28 20.63 18.28 17.29
CA GLY A 28 20.30 16.88 17.01
C GLY A 28 20.60 15.94 18.18
N SER A 29 19.58 15.25 18.68
CA SER A 29 19.75 14.14 19.61
C SER A 29 20.25 12.88 18.89
N SER A 30 20.98 12.01 19.60
CA SER A 30 21.48 10.75 19.04
C SER A 30 21.58 9.65 20.09
N LYS A 31 21.33 8.39 19.66
CA LYS A 31 21.67 7.19 20.43
C LYS A 31 23.02 6.65 19.95
N LEU A 32 23.88 6.20 20.85
CA LEU A 32 25.24 5.72 20.58
C LEU A 32 25.55 4.46 21.43
N LYS A 33 26.61 3.74 21.06
CA LYS A 33 27.12 2.52 21.73
C LYS A 33 28.59 2.73 22.13
N VAL A 34 29.02 2.21 23.29
CA VAL A 34 30.43 2.18 23.72
C VAL A 34 30.66 1.06 24.75
N VAL A 35 31.90 0.57 24.89
CA VAL A 35 32.29 -0.39 25.95
C VAL A 35 32.73 0.32 27.24
N ALA A 36 32.52 -0.36 28.37
CA ALA A 36 32.93 0.13 29.69
C ALA A 36 34.43 0.43 29.76
N GLY A 37 34.78 1.64 30.19
CA GLY A 37 36.16 2.09 30.33
C GLY A 37 36.81 2.68 29.07
N ALA A 38 36.08 2.79 27.95
CA ALA A 38 36.53 3.51 26.76
C ALA A 38 36.08 4.98 26.75
N ASP A 39 36.79 5.80 25.95
CA ASP A 39 36.42 7.18 25.63
C ASP A 39 35.69 7.22 24.28
N LEU A 40 34.48 7.80 24.24
CA LEU A 40 33.69 8.00 23.02
C LEU A 40 33.82 9.45 22.53
N VAL A 41 34.15 9.64 21.25
CA VAL A 41 34.23 10.95 20.58
C VAL A 41 32.92 11.24 19.85
N ILE A 42 32.30 12.38 20.15
CA ILE A 42 30.92 12.71 19.75
C ILE A 42 30.90 14.10 19.08
N PRO A 43 30.80 14.18 17.74
CA PRO A 43 30.83 15.43 16.99
C PRO A 43 29.45 16.12 16.99
N VAL A 44 28.99 16.58 18.15
CA VAL A 44 27.63 17.13 18.33
C VAL A 44 27.30 18.33 17.42
N LEU A 45 28.32 19.09 16.97
CA LEU A 45 28.15 20.17 16.00
C LEU A 45 27.69 19.67 14.61
N SER A 46 28.05 18.45 14.19
CA SER A 46 27.58 17.87 12.92
C SER A 46 26.20 17.21 13.02
N LEU A 47 25.68 17.02 14.24
CA LEU A 47 24.29 16.63 14.49
C LEU A 47 23.35 17.83 14.54
N SER A 48 23.91 19.03 14.75
CA SER A 48 23.17 20.28 14.88
C SER A 48 23.03 20.98 13.53
N SER A 49 21.97 21.76 13.37
CA SER A 49 21.72 22.53 12.14
C SER A 49 21.10 23.88 12.46
N ASP A 50 21.35 24.86 11.59
CA ASP A 50 20.77 26.20 11.71
C ASP A 50 20.09 26.61 10.41
N ILE A 51 18.90 27.19 10.52
CA ILE A 51 18.03 27.51 9.37
C ILE A 51 18.24 28.95 8.85
N ASP A 52 19.02 29.77 9.55
CA ASP A 52 19.62 31.02 9.07
C ASP A 52 21.08 30.80 8.56
N ASN A 53 21.64 29.60 8.80
CA ASN A 53 23.03 29.16 8.54
C ASN A 53 24.08 29.88 9.40
N ASP A 54 23.73 30.28 10.62
CA ASP A 54 24.70 30.86 11.57
C ASP A 54 25.66 29.80 12.16
N PRO A 55 26.91 30.16 12.49
CA PRO A 55 27.97 29.21 12.83
C PRO A 55 27.85 28.68 14.27
N LEU A 56 27.64 27.37 14.42
CA LEU A 56 27.31 26.75 15.70
C LEU A 56 28.51 26.41 16.57
N SER A 57 28.36 26.66 17.88
CA SER A 57 29.37 26.40 18.92
C SER A 57 28.76 25.70 20.13
N ILE A 58 29.53 24.86 20.83
CA ILE A 58 29.07 24.15 22.02
C ILE A 58 29.13 25.09 23.23
N SER A 59 27.98 25.45 23.79
CA SER A 59 27.85 26.52 24.79
C SER A 59 27.61 26.01 26.23
N TYR A 60 27.18 24.76 26.39
CA TYR A 60 26.99 24.08 27.68
C TYR A 60 26.92 22.56 27.49
N ILE A 61 27.21 21.80 28.55
CA ILE A 61 27.06 20.35 28.60
C ILE A 61 26.78 19.89 30.04
N THR A 62 25.85 18.95 30.23
CA THR A 62 25.60 18.29 31.53
C THR A 62 26.51 17.09 31.72
N GLN A 63 26.71 16.69 32.98
CA GLN A 63 27.40 15.44 33.30
C GLN A 63 26.35 14.31 33.41
N PRO A 64 26.58 13.13 32.81
CA PRO A 64 25.75 11.95 33.01
C PRO A 64 25.88 11.43 34.45
N GLU A 65 24.91 10.63 34.92
CA GLU A 65 24.94 10.02 36.25
C GLU A 65 26.15 9.07 36.43
N HIS A 66 26.59 8.43 35.35
CA HIS A 66 27.79 7.60 35.31
C HIS A 66 28.73 8.01 34.17
N GLY A 67 30.02 8.13 34.50
CA GLY A 67 31.06 8.63 33.59
C GLY A 67 31.33 10.12 33.75
N SER A 68 31.92 10.73 32.72
CA SER A 68 32.11 12.19 32.66
C SER A 68 32.20 12.67 31.23
N THR A 69 31.63 13.85 30.96
CA THR A 69 31.68 14.52 29.66
C THR A 69 32.60 15.74 29.69
N LEU A 70 33.33 15.98 28.59
CA LEU A 70 34.10 17.19 28.40
C LEU A 70 34.00 17.69 26.96
N ILE A 71 34.07 19.01 26.76
CA ILE A 71 34.27 19.61 25.44
C ILE A 71 35.77 19.61 25.16
N HIS A 72 36.16 19.13 23.96
CA HIS A 72 37.53 19.14 23.49
C HIS A 72 37.65 20.09 22.30
N ASP A 73 38.58 21.03 22.43
CA ASP A 73 38.89 22.15 21.53
C ASP A 73 39.53 21.76 20.17
N ASN A 74 39.54 20.47 19.81
CA ASN A 74 40.30 19.92 18.67
C ASN A 74 41.79 20.34 18.59
N GLY A 75 42.36 20.89 19.68
CA GLY A 75 43.69 21.51 19.71
C GLY A 75 43.78 22.90 19.04
N THR A 76 42.67 23.63 18.89
CA THR A 76 42.61 24.95 18.24
C THR A 76 41.86 26.00 19.09
N ASP A 77 41.96 27.29 18.72
CA ASP A 77 41.22 28.39 19.36
C ASP A 77 39.79 28.60 18.73
N SER A 78 39.28 27.64 17.94
CA SER A 78 38.06 27.76 17.14
C SER A 78 36.90 26.93 17.72
N PRO A 79 35.81 27.56 18.22
CA PRO A 79 34.70 26.86 18.88
C PRO A 79 33.72 26.19 17.90
N PHE A 80 34.08 26.13 16.61
CA PHE A 80 33.25 25.62 15.50
C PHE A 80 33.70 24.23 15.03
N ASP A 81 34.83 23.73 15.53
CA ASP A 81 35.34 22.37 15.36
C ASP A 81 35.49 21.61 16.70
N ASP A 82 34.93 22.18 17.77
CA ASP A 82 34.77 21.54 19.08
C ASP A 82 33.93 20.25 18.98
N TYR A 83 34.29 19.26 19.79
CA TYR A 83 33.52 18.03 19.95
C TYR A 83 33.42 17.62 21.42
N VAL A 84 32.48 16.71 21.74
CA VAL A 84 32.34 16.15 23.08
C VAL A 84 33.15 14.85 23.18
N VAL A 85 33.81 14.63 24.31
CA VAL A 85 34.32 13.32 24.71
C VAL A 85 33.53 12.85 25.93
N PHE A 86 33.00 11.63 25.87
CA PHE A 86 32.43 10.92 27.01
C PHE A 86 33.42 9.84 27.47
N SER A 87 33.90 9.96 28.71
CA SER A 87 34.75 8.95 29.35
C SER A 87 33.90 8.01 30.22
N CYS A 88 33.84 6.75 29.85
CA CYS A 88 33.06 5.74 30.55
C CYS A 88 33.80 5.16 31.78
N PRO A 89 33.14 4.87 32.92
CA PRO A 89 33.75 4.09 34.00
C PRO A 89 34.00 2.64 33.56
N PRO A 90 35.12 2.00 33.96
CA PRO A 90 35.39 0.59 33.62
C PRO A 90 34.46 -0.43 34.26
N ASP A 91 33.80 -0.08 35.36
CA ASP A 91 32.93 -0.98 36.14
C ASP A 91 31.42 -0.72 35.90
N PHE A 92 31.05 0.12 34.92
CA PHE A 92 29.66 0.48 34.62
C PHE A 92 29.19 -0.14 33.30
N ALA A 93 27.96 -0.66 33.28
CA ALA A 93 27.24 -1.08 32.06
C ALA A 93 25.74 -0.76 32.23
N GLY A 94 25.07 -0.42 31.14
CA GLY A 94 23.71 0.13 31.13
C GLY A 94 23.61 1.41 30.29
N VAL A 95 22.45 2.05 30.27
CA VAL A 95 22.25 3.30 29.51
C VAL A 95 22.64 4.50 30.38
N VAL A 96 23.32 5.48 29.80
CA VAL A 96 23.47 6.84 30.34
C VAL A 96 22.97 7.86 29.33
N SER A 97 22.55 9.03 29.80
CA SER A 97 22.28 10.17 28.93
C SER A 97 22.94 11.44 29.47
N PHE A 98 23.24 12.36 28.56
CA PHE A 98 23.62 13.72 28.88
C PHE A 98 23.03 14.68 27.84
N GLU A 99 23.09 15.97 28.15
CA GLU A 99 22.57 17.04 27.31
C GLU A 99 23.68 18.01 26.93
N TYR A 100 23.64 18.52 25.70
CA TYR A 100 24.54 19.56 25.21
C TYR A 100 23.72 20.71 24.62
N THR A 101 24.16 21.95 24.81
CA THR A 101 23.48 23.15 24.28
C THR A 101 24.34 23.83 23.23
N VAL A 102 23.91 23.82 21.97
CA VAL A 102 24.54 24.62 20.91
C VAL A 102 24.03 26.05 20.89
N SER A 103 24.87 26.97 20.43
CA SER A 103 24.57 28.39 20.26
C SER A 103 25.09 28.92 18.93
N ASP A 104 24.28 29.76 18.30
CA ASP A 104 24.55 30.51 17.07
C ASP A 104 25.46 31.75 17.26
N GLY A 105 25.67 32.19 18.52
CA GLY A 105 26.36 33.44 18.86
C GLY A 105 25.49 34.72 18.76
N SER A 106 24.24 34.59 18.32
CA SER A 106 23.24 35.64 18.09
C SER A 106 22.08 35.63 19.11
N ASN A 107 22.23 34.83 20.18
CA ASN A 107 21.32 34.57 21.32
C ASN A 107 20.32 33.41 21.12
N GLY A 108 20.32 32.72 19.99
CA GLY A 108 19.64 31.44 19.88
C GLY A 108 20.43 30.32 20.56
N ARG A 109 19.70 29.41 21.21
CA ARG A 109 20.22 28.21 21.85
C ARG A 109 19.22 27.08 21.71
N ALA A 110 19.71 25.87 21.53
CA ALA A 110 18.92 24.65 21.66
C ALA A 110 19.75 23.56 22.34
N THR A 111 19.05 22.70 23.09
CA THR A 111 19.64 21.57 23.81
C THR A 111 19.27 20.27 23.09
N GLY A 112 20.28 19.46 22.80
CA GLY A 112 20.13 18.10 22.25
C GLY A 112 20.54 17.08 23.31
N GLN A 113 19.92 15.90 23.26
CA GLN A 113 20.18 14.81 24.20
C GLN A 113 20.99 13.71 23.51
N ILE A 114 22.08 13.28 24.15
CA ILE A 114 22.84 12.10 23.72
C ILE A 114 22.56 10.98 24.71
N GLU A 115 22.08 9.86 24.19
CA GLU A 115 21.91 8.62 24.92
C GLU A 115 23.03 7.65 24.50
N ILE A 116 23.68 7.01 25.47
CA ILE A 116 24.77 6.06 25.24
C ILE A 116 24.43 4.76 25.97
N THR A 117 24.26 3.69 25.21
CA THR A 117 24.26 2.33 25.76
C THR A 117 25.71 1.91 26.01
N VAL A 118 26.03 1.58 27.25
CA VAL A 118 27.34 1.10 27.68
C VAL A 118 27.34 -0.42 27.82
N GLY A 119 28.13 -1.09 26.98
CA GLY A 119 28.44 -2.52 27.10
C GLY A 119 29.42 -2.79 28.25
N SER A 120 29.45 -4.01 28.76
CA SER A 120 30.37 -4.44 29.81
C SER A 120 31.84 -4.44 29.35
N ALA A 121 32.78 -4.51 30.31
CA ALA A 121 34.23 -4.48 30.06
C ALA A 121 34.83 -5.81 29.53
N GLY A 122 34.00 -6.64 28.92
CA GLY A 122 34.36 -7.84 28.18
C GLY A 122 33.28 -8.10 27.13
N ASN A 123 33.56 -9.04 26.22
CA ASN A 123 32.72 -9.37 25.07
C ASN A 123 31.23 -9.32 25.40
N ASN A 124 30.55 -8.37 24.80
CA ASN A 124 29.11 -8.23 24.86
C ASN A 124 28.47 -9.08 23.76
N PRO A 125 27.20 -9.49 23.86
CA PRO A 125 26.53 -10.13 22.73
C PRO A 125 26.27 -9.12 21.60
N PRO A 126 26.31 -9.54 20.33
CA PRO A 126 25.88 -8.70 19.22
C PRO A 126 24.39 -8.35 19.35
N SER A 127 23.97 -7.28 18.66
CA SER A 127 22.57 -6.86 18.59
C SER A 127 22.03 -7.16 17.20
N ALA A 128 21.13 -8.14 17.09
CA ALA A 128 20.44 -8.43 15.84
C ALA A 128 19.35 -7.39 15.52
N GLY A 129 19.13 -7.13 14.23
CA GLY A 129 17.93 -6.49 13.72
C GLY A 129 16.76 -7.46 13.54
N ASN A 130 15.65 -6.92 13.04
CA ASN A 130 14.57 -7.70 12.44
C ASN A 130 14.38 -7.21 11.00
N ASP A 131 14.38 -8.14 10.05
CA ASP A 131 14.31 -7.85 8.63
C ASP A 131 12.89 -7.99 8.08
N PHE A 132 12.57 -7.15 7.11
CA PHE A 132 11.31 -7.17 6.37
C PHE A 132 11.59 -7.07 4.88
N VAL A 133 11.21 -8.10 4.12
CA VAL A 133 11.39 -8.17 2.67
C VAL A 133 10.11 -8.62 1.96
N VAL A 134 9.97 -8.25 0.68
CA VAL A 134 8.81 -8.62 -0.15
C VAL A 134 9.31 -9.31 -1.40
N THR A 135 8.78 -10.49 -1.70
CA THR A 135 9.05 -11.26 -2.92
C THR A 135 7.75 -11.73 -3.59
N ALA A 136 7.86 -12.30 -4.78
CA ALA A 136 6.78 -12.99 -5.48
C ALA A 136 6.87 -14.51 -5.24
N MET A 137 5.75 -15.24 -5.25
CA MET A 137 5.82 -16.69 -5.16
C MET A 137 6.65 -17.30 -6.30
N ASN A 138 7.26 -18.46 -6.02
CA ASN A 138 8.24 -19.13 -6.87
C ASN A 138 9.55 -18.34 -7.11
N SER A 139 9.73 -17.14 -6.54
CA SER A 139 10.90 -16.28 -6.79
C SER A 139 11.81 -16.19 -5.56
N SER A 140 13.02 -16.72 -5.69
CA SER A 140 14.04 -16.60 -4.64
C SER A 140 14.58 -15.18 -4.52
N TYR A 141 14.92 -14.78 -3.30
CA TYR A 141 15.35 -13.43 -2.93
C TYR A 141 16.52 -13.51 -1.93
N ALA A 142 17.58 -12.75 -2.19
CA ALA A 142 18.76 -12.69 -1.32
C ALA A 142 18.63 -11.58 -0.28
N ILE A 143 18.82 -11.92 1.00
CA ILE A 143 18.57 -11.04 2.15
C ILE A 143 19.91 -10.77 2.86
N ASP A 144 20.25 -9.49 3.00
CA ASP A 144 21.40 -9.01 3.76
C ASP A 144 20.97 -8.75 5.22
N VAL A 145 20.89 -9.83 6.00
CA VAL A 145 20.47 -9.83 7.41
C VAL A 145 21.52 -9.23 8.35
N LEU A 146 22.73 -8.98 7.87
CA LEU A 146 23.80 -8.34 8.65
C LEU A 146 23.79 -6.81 8.48
N SER A 147 23.02 -6.27 7.52
CA SER A 147 22.98 -4.83 7.21
C SER A 147 22.44 -3.92 8.32
N ASN A 148 21.68 -4.47 9.26
CA ASN A 148 21.13 -3.76 10.43
C ASN A 148 21.69 -4.29 11.77
N ASP A 149 22.43 -5.40 11.76
CA ASP A 149 23.09 -5.99 12.92
C ASP A 149 24.26 -5.12 13.39
N SER A 150 24.52 -5.10 14.70
CA SER A 150 25.66 -4.36 15.24
C SER A 150 26.11 -4.84 16.62
N ASP A 151 27.40 -5.15 16.72
CA ASP A 151 28.08 -5.32 18.00
C ASP A 151 28.45 -3.95 18.65
N ILE A 152 28.74 -3.96 19.95
CA ILE A 152 29.12 -2.81 20.79
C ILE A 152 30.61 -2.76 21.15
N ASP A 153 31.32 -3.88 21.15
CA ASP A 153 32.79 -3.93 21.21
C ASP A 153 33.40 -3.50 19.85
N GLY A 154 32.66 -3.69 18.76
CA GLY A 154 33.01 -3.35 17.39
C GLY A 154 33.62 -4.51 16.60
N ASP A 155 33.38 -5.76 17.03
CA ASP A 155 33.87 -6.96 16.37
C ASP A 155 33.03 -7.33 15.12
N GLU A 156 33.58 -8.19 14.25
CA GLU A 156 32.97 -8.57 12.95
C GLU A 156 31.83 -9.58 13.17
N VAL A 157 30.59 -9.09 13.04
CA VAL A 157 29.38 -9.93 13.15
C VAL A 157 29.18 -10.81 11.92
N HIS A 158 28.69 -12.03 12.13
CA HIS A 158 28.42 -13.00 11.06
C HIS A 158 27.29 -13.98 11.42
N ILE A 159 26.74 -14.65 10.40
CA ILE A 159 25.69 -15.66 10.56
C ILE A 159 26.31 -16.97 11.10
N GLU A 160 26.02 -17.31 12.36
CA GLU A 160 26.43 -18.60 12.97
C GLU A 160 25.51 -19.74 12.52
N SER A 161 24.21 -19.47 12.42
CA SER A 161 23.21 -20.44 11.92
C SER A 161 21.89 -19.76 11.55
N PHE A 162 21.00 -20.51 10.89
CA PHE A 162 19.63 -20.08 10.57
C PHE A 162 18.67 -21.26 10.60
N GLU A 163 17.42 -20.99 10.97
CA GLU A 163 16.32 -21.94 10.92
C GLU A 163 15.68 -21.92 9.53
N GLN A 164 14.96 -22.99 9.17
CA GLN A 164 14.16 -23.00 7.94
C GLN A 164 12.82 -22.29 8.20
N PRO A 165 12.28 -21.54 7.21
CA PRO A 165 10.92 -21.00 7.27
C PRO A 165 9.85 -22.09 7.31
N LEU A 166 8.59 -21.69 7.54
CA LEU A 166 7.45 -22.62 7.50
C LEU A 166 6.96 -22.83 6.05
N ILE A 167 7.01 -21.78 5.21
CA ILE A 167 6.44 -21.78 3.86
C ILE A 167 7.49 -21.49 2.77
N GLY A 168 8.74 -21.87 3.02
CA GLY A 168 9.86 -21.67 2.12
C GLY A 168 11.11 -22.41 2.59
N SER A 169 12.22 -22.20 1.90
CA SER A 169 13.54 -22.65 2.34
C SER A 169 14.56 -21.52 2.30
N VAL A 170 15.52 -21.55 3.20
CA VAL A 170 16.63 -20.59 3.26
C VAL A 170 17.95 -21.32 3.04
N THR A 171 18.82 -20.72 2.25
CA THR A 171 20.21 -21.17 2.06
C THR A 171 21.17 -20.01 2.22
N LEU A 172 22.30 -20.25 2.90
CA LEU A 172 23.43 -19.33 2.91
C LEU A 172 24.06 -19.27 1.50
N ASP A 173 24.29 -18.07 1.00
CA ASP A 173 25.17 -17.78 -0.14
C ASP A 173 26.42 -17.11 0.42
N ASP A 174 27.57 -17.78 0.30
CA ASP A 174 28.89 -17.30 0.77
C ASP A 174 29.53 -16.30 -0.22
N ASN A 175 28.79 -15.87 -1.25
CA ASN A 175 29.22 -14.99 -2.33
C ASN A 175 30.50 -15.50 -3.05
N GLY A 176 30.86 -16.78 -2.85
CA GLY A 176 32.11 -17.39 -3.28
C GLY A 176 33.37 -16.87 -2.58
N THR A 177 33.26 -16.22 -1.41
CA THR A 177 34.38 -15.60 -0.69
C THR A 177 34.85 -16.44 0.53
N ALA A 178 35.54 -15.80 1.47
CA ALA A 178 35.92 -16.33 2.77
C ALA A 178 35.95 -15.23 3.86
N SER A 179 35.36 -14.08 3.57
CA SER A 179 34.78 -13.20 4.60
C SER A 179 33.44 -13.81 5.02
N VAL A 180 32.92 -13.35 6.16
CA VAL A 180 31.64 -13.83 6.73
C VAL A 180 30.65 -12.69 7.01
N GLY A 181 31.10 -11.44 6.85
CA GLY A 181 30.28 -10.23 6.80
C GLY A 181 29.84 -9.84 5.38
N ASP A 182 30.00 -10.71 4.38
CA ASP A 182 29.37 -10.58 3.05
C ASP A 182 28.51 -11.79 2.65
N ASP A 183 28.21 -12.66 3.63
CA ASP A 183 27.28 -13.79 3.52
C ASP A 183 25.82 -13.30 3.44
N LEU A 184 25.02 -13.90 2.55
CA LEU A 184 23.59 -13.56 2.37
C LEU A 184 22.68 -14.77 2.65
N LEU A 185 21.46 -14.51 3.15
CA LEU A 185 20.43 -15.55 3.28
C LEU A 185 19.48 -15.50 2.08
N VAL A 186 19.59 -16.49 1.20
CA VAL A 186 18.71 -16.65 0.04
C VAL A 186 17.45 -17.38 0.47
N TYR A 187 16.37 -16.64 0.64
CA TYR A 187 15.03 -17.19 0.87
C TYR A 187 14.40 -17.61 -0.46
N THR A 188 13.79 -18.79 -0.51
CA THR A 188 13.04 -19.32 -1.65
C THR A 188 11.64 -19.72 -1.18
N PRO A 189 10.56 -19.04 -1.61
CA PRO A 189 9.20 -19.40 -1.21
C PRO A 189 8.80 -20.78 -1.74
N LEU A 190 7.95 -21.48 -0.99
CA LEU A 190 7.30 -22.70 -1.44
C LEU A 190 6.49 -22.41 -2.72
N ALA A 191 6.56 -23.34 -3.68
CA ALA A 191 5.92 -23.16 -4.97
C ALA A 191 4.39 -23.03 -4.80
N GLY A 192 3.82 -21.93 -5.31
CA GLY A 192 2.39 -21.64 -5.20
C GLY A 192 1.93 -20.84 -3.97
N PHE A 193 2.79 -20.54 -2.99
CA PHE A 193 2.35 -19.86 -1.76
C PHE A 193 2.19 -18.35 -1.87
N VAL A 194 1.15 -17.79 -1.23
CA VAL A 194 0.93 -16.35 -1.08
C VAL A 194 0.51 -16.06 0.35
N GLY A 195 1.18 -15.10 1.00
CA GLY A 195 1.02 -14.77 2.41
C GLY A 195 2.32 -14.25 3.02
N SER A 196 2.43 -14.26 4.34
CA SER A 196 3.69 -14.01 5.05
C SER A 196 4.36 -15.31 5.49
N ASP A 197 5.68 -15.31 5.56
CA ASP A 197 6.51 -16.39 6.10
C ASP A 197 7.62 -15.78 6.97
N THR A 198 8.00 -16.45 8.05
CA THR A 198 8.96 -15.91 9.01
C THR A 198 9.94 -16.99 9.42
N PHE A 199 11.23 -16.64 9.43
CA PHE A 199 12.30 -17.49 9.92
C PHE A 199 13.25 -16.71 10.82
N PHE A 200 14.15 -17.43 11.50
CA PHE A 200 15.10 -16.83 12.43
C PHE A 200 16.54 -17.17 12.03
N TYR A 201 17.44 -16.25 12.32
CA TYR A 201 18.88 -16.45 12.19
C TYR A 201 19.58 -16.16 13.52
N VAL A 202 20.82 -16.63 13.65
CA VAL A 202 21.68 -16.43 14.81
C VAL A 202 22.92 -15.71 14.34
N VAL A 203 23.11 -14.47 14.81
CA VAL A 203 24.31 -13.67 14.55
C VAL A 203 25.31 -13.84 15.71
N SER A 204 26.59 -13.91 15.39
CA SER A 204 27.69 -14.14 16.31
C SER A 204 28.84 -13.18 16.08
N ASP A 205 29.56 -12.83 17.15
CA ASP A 205 30.86 -12.15 17.12
C ASP A 205 32.05 -13.15 17.17
N GLY A 206 31.77 -14.45 17.30
CA GLY A 206 32.74 -15.53 17.47
C GLY A 206 32.99 -15.99 18.93
N ALA A 207 32.34 -15.37 19.90
CA ALA A 207 32.37 -15.70 21.33
C ALA A 207 30.99 -15.66 22.01
N SER A 208 30.07 -14.83 21.53
CA SER A 208 28.68 -14.67 21.94
C SER A 208 27.76 -14.64 20.71
N SER A 209 26.49 -15.02 20.87
CA SER A 209 25.51 -14.92 19.78
C SER A 209 24.08 -14.61 20.25
N VAL A 210 23.29 -14.01 19.35
CA VAL A 210 21.89 -13.61 19.57
C VAL A 210 21.03 -13.99 18.36
N ARG A 211 19.71 -14.01 18.52
CA ARG A 211 18.73 -14.42 17.50
C ARG A 211 18.05 -13.19 16.87
N GLY A 212 18.15 -13.05 15.55
CA GLY A 212 17.36 -12.10 14.74
C GLY A 212 16.18 -12.80 14.04
N ALA A 213 15.23 -12.03 13.53
CA ALA A 213 14.04 -12.54 12.85
C ALA A 213 13.83 -11.88 11.48
N VAL A 214 13.53 -12.69 10.47
CA VAL A 214 13.27 -12.24 9.09
C VAL A 214 11.82 -12.55 8.75
N THR A 215 11.05 -11.52 8.37
CA THR A 215 9.68 -11.67 7.86
C THR A 215 9.64 -11.36 6.37
N VAL A 216 9.23 -12.35 5.59
CA VAL A 216 9.03 -12.26 4.15
C VAL A 216 7.53 -12.11 3.87
N THR A 217 7.17 -11.14 3.03
CA THR A 217 5.84 -11.10 2.41
C THR A 217 5.93 -11.66 0.99
N ILE A 218 5.24 -12.76 0.73
CA ILE A 218 5.19 -13.46 -0.55
C ILE A 218 3.89 -13.04 -1.21
N GLY A 219 3.96 -12.10 -2.16
CA GLY A 219 2.82 -11.75 -2.99
C GLY A 219 2.50 -12.86 -4.00
N THR A 220 1.28 -12.88 -4.52
CA THR A 220 1.03 -13.52 -5.82
C THR A 220 2.11 -13.05 -6.79
N PRO A 221 2.78 -13.95 -7.54
CA PRO A 221 3.47 -13.49 -8.71
C PRO A 221 2.41 -12.79 -9.54
N VAL A 222 2.75 -11.59 -9.98
CA VAL A 222 2.18 -11.08 -11.21
C VAL A 222 2.57 -12.14 -12.25
N ASP A 223 1.63 -13.05 -12.55
CA ASP A 223 1.88 -14.12 -13.52
C ASP A 223 2.27 -13.41 -14.82
N THR A 224 3.49 -13.70 -15.29
CA THR A 224 4.23 -12.79 -16.15
C THR A 224 4.56 -13.45 -17.47
N GLU A 225 3.98 -12.92 -18.53
CA GLU A 225 4.26 -13.34 -19.89
C GLU A 225 5.43 -12.54 -20.48
N GLN A 226 6.34 -13.26 -21.15
CA GLN A 226 7.42 -12.63 -21.89
C GLN A 226 6.87 -12.05 -23.18
N VAL A 227 6.72 -10.73 -23.20
CA VAL A 227 6.46 -9.96 -24.42
C VAL A 227 7.79 -9.63 -25.07
N CYS A 228 7.93 -9.95 -26.36
CA CYS A 228 9.10 -9.62 -27.17
C CYS A 228 8.69 -8.84 -28.42
N GLY A 229 9.54 -7.93 -28.88
CA GLY A 229 9.23 -7.11 -30.04
C GLY A 229 10.43 -6.63 -30.83
N THR A 230 10.12 -5.95 -31.92
CA THR A 230 11.08 -5.20 -32.74
C THR A 230 10.56 -3.79 -32.93
N VAL A 231 11.46 -2.80 -32.94
CA VAL A 231 11.05 -1.41 -33.18
C VAL A 231 10.92 -1.15 -34.69
N MET A 232 11.87 -0.44 -35.30
CA MET A 232 11.79 -0.03 -36.70
C MET A 232 12.41 -1.07 -37.66
N LYS A 233 12.31 -0.75 -38.96
CA LYS A 233 13.06 -1.42 -40.04
C LYS A 233 14.55 -1.02 -39.97
N GLY A 234 15.28 -1.65 -39.07
CA GLY A 234 16.70 -1.39 -38.80
C GLY A 234 17.03 -1.45 -37.30
N ALA A 235 18.32 -1.44 -36.97
CA ALA A 235 18.76 -1.46 -35.58
C ALA A 235 18.58 -0.08 -34.92
N LEU A 236 17.45 0.13 -34.26
CA LEU A 236 17.33 1.15 -33.21
C LEU A 236 17.95 0.58 -31.93
N GLN A 237 19.15 1.03 -31.59
CA GLN A 237 19.94 0.55 -30.45
C GLN A 237 19.77 1.46 -29.24
N GLN A 238 19.79 0.91 -28.02
CA GLN A 238 19.75 1.65 -26.76
C GLN A 238 18.52 2.57 -26.57
N ALA A 239 17.44 2.34 -27.31
CA ALA A 239 16.17 3.03 -27.06
C ALA A 239 15.45 2.37 -25.89
N THR A 240 14.87 3.18 -25.01
CA THR A 240 13.98 2.66 -23.96
C THR A 240 12.63 2.33 -24.58
N VAL A 241 12.08 1.16 -24.27
CA VAL A 241 10.70 0.79 -24.65
C VAL A 241 9.88 0.77 -23.36
N LEU A 242 8.79 1.53 -23.32
CA LEU A 242 7.86 1.62 -22.20
C LEU A 242 6.54 0.94 -22.57
N LEU A 243 6.01 0.15 -21.65
CA LEU A 243 4.72 -0.51 -21.78
C LEU A 243 3.76 0.13 -20.76
N LEU A 244 2.82 0.93 -21.26
CA LEU A 244 1.90 1.78 -20.49
C LEU A 244 0.47 1.22 -20.58
N PRO A 245 -0.34 1.23 -19.50
CA PRO A 245 -1.77 0.94 -19.59
C PRO A 245 -2.48 1.95 -20.50
N ILE A 246 -3.37 1.47 -21.37
CA ILE A 246 -4.15 2.33 -22.28
C ILE A 246 -5.57 2.58 -21.71
N GLY A 247 -6.23 3.65 -22.15
CA GLY A 247 -7.64 3.97 -21.89
C GLY A 247 -8.55 3.60 -23.07
N GLY A 248 -9.87 3.69 -22.85
CA GLY A 248 -10.89 3.50 -23.90
C GLY A 248 -10.89 4.57 -25.01
N ASP A 249 -10.07 5.61 -24.85
CA ASP A 249 -9.77 6.68 -25.81
C ASP A 249 -8.48 6.43 -26.62
N GLY A 250 -7.72 5.37 -26.31
CA GLY A 250 -6.45 5.05 -26.94
C GLY A 250 -5.24 5.86 -26.43
N TYR A 251 -5.38 6.60 -25.32
CA TYR A 251 -4.27 7.32 -24.67
C TYR A 251 -3.79 6.59 -23.40
N PRO A 252 -2.61 6.94 -22.84
CA PRO A 252 -2.14 6.31 -21.60
C PRO A 252 -3.07 6.66 -20.43
N SER A 253 -3.65 5.65 -19.77
CA SER A 253 -4.49 5.83 -18.58
C SER A 253 -3.67 6.07 -17.30
N SER A 254 -2.36 5.80 -17.35
CA SER A 254 -1.37 6.15 -16.33
C SER A 254 -0.05 6.61 -16.96
N PRO A 255 0.68 7.58 -16.37
CA PRO A 255 2.04 7.92 -16.79
C PRO A 255 3.09 6.90 -16.31
N VAL A 256 2.72 5.96 -15.42
CA VAL A 256 3.62 4.94 -14.89
C VAL A 256 3.60 3.70 -15.80
N PRO A 257 4.73 3.28 -16.38
CA PRO A 257 4.80 2.06 -17.17
C PRO A 257 4.74 0.83 -16.25
N ILE A 258 4.01 -0.21 -16.67
CA ILE A 258 3.96 -1.49 -15.94
C ILE A 258 5.16 -2.39 -16.25
N ALA A 259 5.84 -2.13 -17.38
CA ALA A 259 7.12 -2.74 -17.71
C ALA A 259 7.93 -1.83 -18.62
N ALA A 260 9.25 -2.07 -18.66
CA ALA A 260 10.16 -1.41 -19.58
C ALA A 260 11.19 -2.39 -20.16
N ALA A 261 11.81 -2.01 -21.27
CA ALA A 261 12.94 -2.70 -21.88
C ALA A 261 13.94 -1.69 -22.47
N VAL A 262 15.10 -2.17 -22.89
CA VAL A 262 16.04 -1.43 -23.73
C VAL A 262 16.34 -2.25 -24.98
N THR A 263 16.37 -1.63 -26.16
CA THR A 263 16.65 -2.32 -27.41
C THR A 263 18.11 -2.75 -27.53
N ASN A 264 18.32 -3.99 -27.99
CA ASN A 264 19.64 -4.56 -28.19
C ASN A 264 20.31 -4.09 -29.50
N GLU A 265 21.51 -4.59 -29.79
CA GLU A 265 22.32 -4.24 -30.97
C GLU A 265 21.61 -4.46 -32.33
N VAL A 266 20.52 -5.24 -32.38
CA VAL A 266 19.73 -5.52 -33.60
C VAL A 266 18.30 -4.96 -33.55
N GLY A 267 17.98 -4.08 -32.57
CA GLY A 267 16.68 -3.44 -32.47
C GLY A 267 15.54 -4.32 -31.91
N ASN A 268 15.88 -5.50 -31.38
CA ASN A 268 14.94 -6.35 -30.65
C ASN A 268 14.88 -5.92 -29.17
N TRP A 269 13.74 -6.16 -28.52
CA TRP A 269 13.55 -6.02 -27.08
C TRP A 269 12.66 -7.16 -26.54
N CYS A 270 12.77 -7.45 -25.25
CA CYS A 270 11.83 -8.31 -24.52
C CYS A 270 11.67 -7.77 -23.09
N THR A 271 10.51 -7.99 -22.48
CA THR A 271 10.26 -7.73 -21.05
C THR A 271 9.18 -8.66 -20.52
N GLN A 272 8.93 -8.62 -19.22
CA GLN A 272 7.87 -9.37 -18.56
C GLN A 272 6.69 -8.43 -18.25
N VAL A 273 5.45 -8.86 -18.51
CA VAL A 273 4.22 -8.11 -18.18
C VAL A 273 3.17 -9.02 -17.54
N PRO A 274 2.26 -8.49 -16.71
CA PRO A 274 1.12 -9.28 -16.21
C PRO A 274 0.33 -9.96 -17.34
N VAL A 275 -0.02 -11.25 -17.20
CA VAL A 275 -1.03 -11.92 -18.04
C VAL A 275 -2.42 -11.34 -17.82
N SER A 276 -2.67 -10.79 -16.62
CA SER A 276 -3.91 -10.12 -16.21
C SER A 276 -4.04 -8.68 -16.72
N ARG A 277 -3.15 -8.25 -17.63
CA ARG A 277 -3.17 -6.91 -18.23
C ARG A 277 -4.36 -6.71 -19.16
N GLY A 278 -4.83 -5.47 -19.21
CA GLY A 278 -5.58 -4.98 -20.37
C GLY A 278 -4.66 -4.65 -21.55
N ASP A 279 -5.22 -4.00 -22.57
CA ASP A 279 -4.46 -3.51 -23.71
C ASP A 279 -3.37 -2.51 -23.27
N LEU A 280 -2.20 -2.59 -23.90
CA LEU A 280 -1.05 -1.74 -23.60
C LEU A 280 -0.69 -0.84 -24.77
N LEU A 281 -0.20 0.36 -24.43
CA LEU A 281 0.53 1.22 -25.35
C LEU A 281 2.03 0.92 -25.22
N VAL A 282 2.66 0.52 -26.33
CA VAL A 282 4.11 0.33 -26.42
C VAL A 282 4.73 1.57 -27.06
N ARG A 283 5.53 2.32 -26.29
CA ARG A 283 6.18 3.57 -26.72
C ARG A 283 7.70 3.43 -26.67
N THR A 284 8.41 3.92 -27.69
CA THR A 284 9.89 4.00 -27.69
C THR A 284 10.35 5.40 -27.29
N LEU A 285 11.46 5.55 -26.57
CA LEU A 285 12.08 6.84 -26.25
C LEU A 285 13.58 6.82 -26.58
N GLY A 286 14.03 7.82 -27.35
CA GLY A 286 15.45 8.06 -27.65
C GLY A 286 16.18 6.90 -28.34
N GLY A 287 17.49 6.83 -28.12
CA GLY A 287 18.37 5.81 -28.70
C GLY A 287 18.98 6.20 -30.06
N PHE A 288 19.59 5.21 -30.71
CA PHE A 288 20.42 5.40 -31.91
C PHE A 288 19.93 4.51 -33.06
N PHE A 289 19.38 5.09 -34.12
CA PHE A 289 19.02 4.35 -35.32
C PHE A 289 20.23 4.24 -36.27
N VAL A 290 20.63 3.02 -36.60
CA VAL A 290 21.76 2.73 -37.49
C VAL A 290 21.26 2.33 -38.88
N ASP A 291 21.80 2.97 -39.93
CA ASP A 291 21.55 2.61 -41.33
C ASP A 291 21.91 1.13 -41.58
N GLU A 292 20.94 0.33 -42.03
CA GLU A 292 21.10 -1.11 -42.36
C GLU A 292 22.28 -1.40 -43.32
N THR A 293 22.71 -0.40 -44.10
CA THR A 293 23.81 -0.51 -45.06
C THR A 293 25.19 -0.13 -44.49
N ASP A 294 25.27 0.41 -43.27
CA ASP A 294 26.52 0.87 -42.67
C ASP A 294 27.01 -0.05 -41.53
N THR A 295 27.72 -1.10 -41.92
CA THR A 295 28.43 -2.00 -40.99
C THR A 295 29.65 -1.36 -40.30
N THR A 296 29.80 -0.03 -40.34
CA THR A 296 30.88 0.74 -39.69
C THR A 296 30.38 1.82 -38.73
N GLY A 297 29.06 2.00 -38.57
CA GLY A 297 28.47 2.88 -37.56
C GLY A 297 28.76 4.38 -37.75
N GLN A 298 28.93 4.84 -39.00
CA GLN A 298 29.17 6.26 -39.32
C GLN A 298 27.87 7.00 -39.71
N ARG A 299 26.81 6.25 -40.04
CA ARG A 299 25.44 6.72 -40.32
C ARG A 299 24.50 6.35 -39.19
N VAL A 300 24.62 7.09 -38.10
CA VAL A 300 23.75 6.97 -36.93
C VAL A 300 22.89 8.21 -36.82
N ILE A 301 21.58 8.01 -36.66
CA ILE A 301 20.62 9.05 -36.29
C ILE A 301 20.43 8.93 -34.78
N SER A 302 20.79 9.96 -34.02
CA SER A 302 20.41 10.05 -32.62
C SER A 302 18.97 10.54 -32.55
N LEU A 303 18.12 9.81 -31.84
CA LEU A 303 16.81 10.29 -31.42
C LEU A 303 16.97 11.11 -30.12
N ALA A 304 16.17 12.15 -29.96
CA ALA A 304 16.07 12.90 -28.71
C ALA A 304 15.32 12.08 -27.63
N PRO A 305 15.50 12.37 -26.33
CA PRO A 305 14.73 11.70 -25.26
C PRO A 305 13.20 11.77 -25.44
N GLU A 306 12.70 12.81 -26.11
CA GLU A 306 11.29 13.04 -26.44
C GLU A 306 10.81 12.40 -27.76
N ASP A 307 11.71 11.96 -28.64
CA ASP A 307 11.36 11.34 -29.94
C ASP A 307 10.79 9.92 -29.73
N HIS A 308 9.64 9.62 -30.35
CA HIS A 308 8.92 8.36 -30.13
C HIS A 308 8.13 7.83 -31.32
N LEU A 309 8.04 6.49 -31.44
CA LEU A 309 6.96 5.80 -32.14
C LEU A 309 6.13 5.00 -31.13
N GLU A 310 4.88 4.73 -31.49
CA GLU A 310 3.94 3.98 -30.67
C GLU A 310 3.30 2.80 -31.45
N THR A 311 2.77 1.82 -30.72
CA THR A 311 1.80 0.84 -31.19
C THR A 311 0.94 0.38 -30.02
N MET A 312 -0.25 -0.16 -30.28
CA MET A 312 -0.96 -0.96 -29.28
C MET A 312 -0.36 -2.36 -29.23
N LEU A 313 -0.49 -3.01 -28.07
CA LEU A 313 -0.31 -4.43 -27.85
C LEU A 313 -1.54 -4.97 -27.11
N PRO A 314 -2.45 -5.69 -27.78
CA PRO A 314 -3.67 -6.20 -27.17
C PRO A 314 -3.42 -7.14 -25.98
N ALA A 315 -4.42 -7.27 -25.12
CA ALA A 315 -4.45 -8.29 -24.06
C ALA A 315 -4.28 -9.71 -24.66
N GLY A 316 -3.37 -10.50 -24.10
CA GLY A 316 -3.05 -11.86 -24.57
C GLY A 316 -2.20 -11.93 -25.85
N GLU A 317 -1.70 -10.82 -26.40
CA GLU A 317 -0.75 -10.84 -27.52
C GLU A 317 0.71 -10.69 -27.06
N TYR A 318 1.54 -11.68 -27.38
CA TYR A 318 2.93 -11.79 -26.89
C TYR A 318 3.98 -11.00 -27.70
N GLN A 319 3.59 -10.34 -28.80
CA GLN A 319 4.53 -9.67 -29.71
C GLN A 319 4.04 -8.33 -30.25
N ALA A 320 4.94 -7.35 -30.29
CA ALA A 320 4.67 -6.01 -30.80
C ALA A 320 5.76 -5.51 -31.76
N ALA A 321 5.34 -4.95 -32.89
CA ALA A 321 6.19 -4.26 -33.86
C ALA A 321 5.96 -2.74 -33.80
N VAL A 322 6.96 -1.95 -33.40
CA VAL A 322 6.83 -0.49 -33.16
C VAL A 322 7.38 0.31 -34.35
N ASN A 323 6.60 0.43 -35.43
CA ASN A 323 7.06 0.99 -36.70
C ASN A 323 6.06 1.97 -37.33
N VAL A 324 6.44 2.55 -38.47
CA VAL A 324 5.66 3.59 -39.17
C VAL A 324 4.22 3.15 -39.48
N PHE A 325 3.99 1.89 -39.84
CA PHE A 325 2.64 1.40 -40.14
C PHE A 325 1.79 1.17 -38.89
N THR A 326 2.37 0.65 -37.81
CA THR A 326 1.64 0.39 -36.56
C THR A 326 1.36 1.67 -35.77
N ASN A 327 2.23 2.68 -35.86
CA ASN A 327 1.94 4.01 -35.33
C ASN A 327 0.85 4.73 -36.15
N ALA A 328 0.88 4.63 -37.49
CA ALA A 328 -0.17 5.19 -38.34
C ALA A 328 -1.54 4.54 -38.09
N LEU A 329 -1.58 3.22 -37.85
CA LEU A 329 -2.78 2.47 -37.44
C LEU A 329 -3.33 2.98 -36.09
N LEU A 330 -2.46 3.19 -35.11
CA LEU A 330 -2.83 3.72 -33.79
C LEU A 330 -3.43 5.13 -33.89
N ILE A 331 -2.76 6.04 -34.59
CA ILE A 331 -3.19 7.43 -34.80
C ILE A 331 -4.52 7.49 -35.57
N LYS A 332 -4.67 6.69 -36.63
CA LYS A 332 -5.93 6.57 -37.39
C LYS A 332 -7.09 6.09 -36.53
N SER A 333 -6.83 5.22 -35.56
CA SER A 333 -7.85 4.70 -34.67
C SER A 333 -8.27 5.77 -33.65
N ARG A 334 -7.31 6.51 -33.07
CA ARG A 334 -7.58 7.66 -32.18
C ARG A 334 -8.45 8.73 -32.87
N LEU A 335 -8.22 8.99 -34.15
CA LEU A 335 -8.99 9.94 -34.97
C LEU A 335 -10.47 9.59 -35.16
N GLY A 336 -10.84 8.32 -35.13
CA GLY A 336 -12.22 7.88 -35.37
C GLY A 336 -13.04 7.64 -34.10
N THR A 337 -12.39 7.51 -32.95
CA THR A 337 -13.06 7.36 -31.63
C THR A 337 -13.87 8.60 -31.25
N ARG A 338 -15.04 8.38 -30.64
CA ARG A 338 -15.89 9.46 -30.11
C ARG A 338 -16.42 9.18 -28.70
N ASP A 339 -16.72 7.92 -28.40
CA ASP A 339 -17.19 7.44 -27.09
C ASP A 339 -16.63 6.02 -26.85
N ASP A 340 -15.56 5.86 -26.05
CA ASP A 340 -14.94 4.62 -25.51
C ASP A 340 -14.66 3.36 -26.41
N GLU A 341 -14.99 3.37 -27.70
CA GLU A 341 -14.90 2.20 -28.61
C GLU A 341 -13.49 1.95 -29.23
N PHE A 342 -12.40 2.45 -28.62
CA PHE A 342 -11.06 2.46 -29.25
C PHE A 342 -10.57 1.09 -29.77
N ALA A 343 -10.61 0.05 -28.93
CA ALA A 343 -10.08 -1.27 -29.29
C ALA A 343 -10.84 -1.89 -30.48
N ALA A 344 -12.17 -1.76 -30.52
CA ALA A 344 -12.99 -2.26 -31.61
C ALA A 344 -12.69 -1.55 -32.94
N LEU A 345 -12.49 -0.22 -32.91
CA LEU A 345 -12.09 0.55 -34.08
C LEU A 345 -10.64 0.24 -34.52
N PHE A 346 -9.74 -0.02 -33.58
CA PHE A 346 -8.36 -0.44 -33.85
C PHE A 346 -8.34 -1.78 -34.61
N ASP A 347 -9.07 -2.80 -34.15
CA ASP A 347 -9.15 -4.09 -34.83
C ASP A 347 -9.84 -4.01 -36.21
N ILE A 348 -10.84 -3.13 -36.39
CA ILE A 348 -11.41 -2.85 -37.72
C ILE A 348 -10.35 -2.26 -38.66
N ASN A 349 -9.58 -1.25 -38.21
CA ASN A 349 -8.51 -0.67 -39.01
C ASN A 349 -7.38 -1.67 -39.30
N ARG A 350 -7.04 -2.53 -38.33
CA ARG A 350 -6.05 -3.62 -38.41
C ARG A 350 -6.42 -4.62 -39.51
N GLU A 351 -7.68 -5.06 -39.57
CA GLU A 351 -8.17 -5.99 -40.59
C GLU A 351 -8.23 -5.38 -42.00
N LEU A 352 -8.63 -4.11 -42.10
CA LEU A 352 -8.57 -3.35 -43.35
C LEU A 352 -7.13 -3.23 -43.87
N PHE A 353 -6.15 -3.01 -42.97
CA PHE A 353 -4.73 -3.00 -43.32
C PHE A 353 -4.24 -4.38 -43.77
N ARG A 354 -4.56 -5.45 -43.02
CA ARG A 354 -4.22 -6.84 -43.37
C ARG A 354 -4.71 -7.21 -44.76
N THR A 355 -5.90 -6.74 -45.14
CA THR A 355 -6.47 -7.02 -46.46
C THR A 355 -5.86 -6.17 -47.58
N ALA A 356 -5.63 -4.88 -47.36
CA ALA A 356 -5.05 -3.98 -48.38
C ALA A 356 -3.66 -4.43 -48.88
N PHE A 357 -2.87 -5.06 -48.01
CA PHE A 357 -1.55 -5.61 -48.36
C PHE A 357 -1.57 -7.10 -48.76
N ALA A 358 -2.78 -7.70 -48.82
CA ALA A 358 -3.07 -9.08 -49.22
C ALA A 358 -2.31 -10.15 -48.42
N TRP A 359 -2.39 -10.08 -47.08
CA TRP A 359 -1.59 -10.91 -46.16
C TRP A 359 -2.20 -12.27 -45.80
N GLY A 360 -3.52 -12.43 -45.94
CA GLY A 360 -4.22 -13.69 -45.65
C GLY A 360 -4.54 -13.89 -44.17
N ASN A 361 -5.45 -14.84 -43.90
CA ASN A 361 -6.19 -14.88 -42.62
C ASN A 361 -5.36 -15.34 -41.40
N ASP A 362 -4.16 -15.89 -41.61
CA ASP A 362 -3.41 -16.65 -40.59
C ASP A 362 -2.17 -15.88 -40.06
N ARG A 363 -2.13 -14.55 -40.26
CA ARG A 363 -1.04 -13.62 -39.89
C ARG A 363 -1.55 -12.19 -39.63
N ASP A 364 -0.70 -11.34 -39.03
CA ASP A 364 -1.06 -9.99 -38.55
C ASP A 364 0.12 -8.97 -38.52
N LEU A 365 -0.21 -7.68 -38.47
CA LEU A 365 0.68 -6.50 -38.37
C LEU A 365 1.55 -6.42 -37.11
N LEU A 366 1.00 -6.77 -35.94
CA LEU A 366 1.63 -6.53 -34.65
C LEU A 366 2.69 -7.60 -34.35
N SER A 367 2.47 -8.81 -34.86
CA SER A 367 3.27 -10.02 -34.58
C SER A 367 4.15 -10.52 -35.74
N GLU A 368 3.88 -10.18 -37.01
CA GLU A 368 4.80 -10.55 -38.10
C GLU A 368 6.05 -9.66 -38.07
N ARG A 369 7.25 -10.26 -38.00
CA ARG A 369 8.51 -9.52 -37.95
C ARG A 369 8.87 -8.92 -39.32
N PRO A 370 9.25 -7.62 -39.42
CA PRO A 370 9.81 -7.04 -40.64
C PRO A 370 11.04 -7.82 -41.15
N ALA A 371 11.06 -8.15 -42.45
CA ALA A 371 12.21 -8.80 -43.06
C ALA A 371 13.27 -7.77 -43.51
N ASP A 372 14.52 -7.98 -43.09
CA ASP A 372 15.71 -7.28 -43.60
C ASP A 372 15.78 -7.38 -45.13
N PRO A 373 15.63 -6.26 -45.89
CA PRO A 373 15.67 -6.30 -47.34
C PRO A 373 17.05 -6.62 -47.92
N ALA A 374 18.14 -6.38 -47.18
CA ALA A 374 19.50 -6.65 -47.62
C ALA A 374 19.87 -8.14 -47.46
N GLN A 375 19.41 -8.82 -46.40
CA GLN A 375 19.68 -10.25 -46.15
C GLN A 375 18.47 -11.19 -46.38
N LEU A 376 17.50 -10.75 -47.19
CA LEU A 376 16.31 -11.55 -47.52
C LEU A 376 16.66 -12.91 -48.17
N ASN A 377 16.18 -13.99 -47.54
CA ASN A 377 16.27 -15.34 -48.07
C ASN A 377 15.05 -15.66 -48.96
N VAL A 378 15.26 -16.38 -50.07
CA VAL A 378 14.18 -16.77 -50.99
C VAL A 378 13.17 -17.76 -50.39
N VAL A 379 13.52 -18.45 -49.28
CA VAL A 379 12.58 -19.28 -48.51
C VAL A 379 11.81 -18.53 -47.41
N SER A 380 12.01 -17.21 -47.22
CA SER A 380 11.16 -16.42 -46.33
C SER A 380 9.68 -16.45 -46.78
N PRO A 381 8.70 -16.25 -45.88
CA PRO A 381 7.29 -16.14 -46.24
C PRO A 381 7.02 -15.04 -47.28
N VAL A 382 5.95 -15.21 -48.07
CA VAL A 382 5.52 -14.17 -49.04
C VAL A 382 5.11 -12.89 -48.30
N ILE A 383 4.41 -13.01 -47.17
CA ILE A 383 4.00 -11.90 -46.32
C ILE A 383 5.19 -11.09 -45.78
N ALA A 384 6.20 -11.74 -45.19
CA ALA A 384 7.42 -11.07 -44.72
C ALA A 384 8.13 -10.28 -45.86
N ARG A 385 8.09 -10.80 -47.11
CA ARG A 385 8.55 -10.06 -48.29
C ARG A 385 7.61 -8.91 -48.69
N ASN A 386 6.28 -9.05 -48.62
CA ASN A 386 5.36 -7.93 -48.84
C ASN A 386 5.65 -6.79 -47.84
N TYR A 387 5.85 -7.12 -46.57
CA TYR A 387 6.06 -6.16 -45.48
C TYR A 387 7.42 -5.43 -45.61
N GLY A 388 8.51 -6.18 -45.81
CA GLY A 388 9.85 -5.59 -46.07
C GLY A 388 9.91 -4.75 -47.35
N MET A 389 9.12 -5.09 -48.37
CA MET A 389 8.97 -4.29 -49.60
C MET A 389 8.22 -2.97 -49.34
N ALA A 390 7.17 -2.99 -48.50
CA ALA A 390 6.40 -1.81 -48.13
C ALA A 390 7.23 -0.82 -47.30
N LEU A 391 7.92 -1.31 -46.26
CA LEU A 391 8.86 -0.53 -45.45
C LEU A 391 10.06 -0.01 -46.28
N GLY A 392 10.47 -0.74 -47.31
CA GLY A 392 11.44 -0.28 -48.30
C GLY A 392 10.93 0.90 -49.17
N GLY A 393 9.64 0.92 -49.50
CA GLY A 393 9.00 2.06 -50.16
C GLY A 393 8.98 3.31 -49.28
N ILE A 394 8.68 3.17 -47.98
CA ILE A 394 8.75 4.27 -47.00
C ILE A 394 10.19 4.81 -46.88
N ALA A 395 11.20 3.93 -46.82
CA ALA A 395 12.59 4.36 -46.81
C ALA A 395 12.97 5.19 -48.07
N ASN A 396 12.45 4.83 -49.24
CA ASN A 396 12.59 5.64 -50.47
C ASN A 396 11.87 7.00 -50.35
N VAL A 397 10.64 7.03 -49.83
CA VAL A 397 9.84 8.26 -49.59
C VAL A 397 10.65 9.24 -48.73
N VAL A 398 11.11 8.81 -47.55
CA VAL A 398 11.85 9.66 -46.61
C VAL A 398 13.21 10.09 -47.19
N ASN A 399 13.92 9.20 -47.88
CA ASN A 399 15.16 9.55 -48.58
C ASN A 399 14.94 10.59 -49.71
N ASN A 400 13.83 10.49 -50.46
CA ASN A 400 13.49 11.48 -51.49
C ASN A 400 13.18 12.85 -50.88
N VAL A 401 12.50 12.91 -49.72
CA VAL A 401 12.27 14.15 -48.96
C VAL A 401 13.59 14.76 -48.47
N SER A 402 14.47 13.94 -47.87
CA SER A 402 15.82 14.35 -47.42
C SER A 402 16.64 14.95 -48.58
N VAL A 403 16.65 14.30 -49.75
CA VAL A 403 17.31 14.80 -50.97
C VAL A 403 16.65 16.09 -51.49
N ALA A 404 15.33 16.21 -51.48
CA ALA A 404 14.61 17.41 -51.93
C ALA A 404 14.93 18.64 -51.07
N TYR A 405 15.17 18.45 -49.77
CA TYR A 405 15.56 19.50 -48.83
C TYR A 405 17.06 19.54 -48.50
N ALA A 406 17.87 18.86 -49.32
CA ALA A 406 19.34 18.83 -49.25
C ALA A 406 19.91 18.48 -47.86
N GLN A 407 19.23 17.60 -47.13
CA GLN A 407 19.75 17.01 -45.90
C GLN A 407 20.77 15.89 -46.18
N SER A 408 21.67 15.69 -45.24
CA SER A 408 22.71 14.64 -45.29
C SER A 408 22.31 13.35 -44.57
N ALA A 409 21.16 13.36 -43.89
CA ALA A 409 20.61 12.25 -43.11
C ALA A 409 19.08 12.27 -43.14
N MET A 410 18.47 11.27 -42.52
CA MET A 410 17.06 11.21 -42.13
C MET A 410 16.93 11.74 -40.69
N THR A 411 15.77 12.30 -40.32
CA THR A 411 15.48 12.83 -38.98
C THR A 411 14.14 12.30 -38.47
N HIS A 412 13.85 12.44 -37.17
CA HIS A 412 12.63 11.91 -36.56
C HIS A 412 11.35 12.53 -37.16
N GLU A 413 11.34 13.84 -37.35
CA GLU A 413 10.20 14.60 -37.88
C GLU A 413 9.87 14.18 -39.33
N MET A 414 10.90 13.84 -40.13
CA MET A 414 10.70 13.30 -41.48
C MET A 414 10.07 11.90 -41.49
N ILE A 415 10.17 11.14 -40.40
CA ILE A 415 9.47 9.86 -40.20
C ILE A 415 8.05 10.16 -39.71
N GLU A 416 7.89 11.02 -38.70
CA GLU A 416 6.61 11.46 -38.14
C GLU A 416 5.63 11.97 -39.21
N ALA A 417 6.09 12.85 -40.13
CA ALA A 417 5.23 13.35 -41.19
C ALA A 417 4.69 12.22 -42.10
N VAL A 418 5.51 11.22 -42.41
CA VAL A 418 5.09 10.07 -43.23
C VAL A 418 4.20 9.10 -42.43
N VAL A 419 4.29 9.07 -41.10
CA VAL A 419 3.32 8.38 -40.22
C VAL A 419 1.96 9.07 -40.29
N LEU A 420 1.92 10.41 -40.20
CA LEU A 420 0.67 11.18 -40.23
C LEU A 420 -0.03 11.04 -41.58
N ASP A 421 0.69 11.23 -42.69
CA ASP A 421 0.19 11.05 -44.05
C ASP A 421 -0.39 9.63 -44.32
N LEU A 422 0.10 8.61 -43.59
CA LEU A 422 -0.40 7.24 -43.64
C LEU A 422 -1.64 7.00 -42.76
N SER A 423 -1.89 7.86 -41.78
CA SER A 423 -3.02 7.76 -40.85
C SER A 423 -4.30 8.40 -41.42
N ASP A 424 -4.19 9.54 -42.11
CA ASP A 424 -5.33 10.27 -42.70
C ASP A 424 -5.49 10.02 -44.22
N CYS A 425 -4.48 9.39 -44.85
CA CYS A 425 -4.32 9.13 -46.28
C CYS A 425 -4.00 10.35 -47.18
N TRP A 426 -3.59 11.51 -46.64
CA TRP A 426 -3.19 12.69 -47.41
C TRP A 426 -1.69 12.91 -47.30
N LEU A 427 -0.98 12.84 -48.44
CA LEU A 427 0.48 12.95 -48.46
C LEU A 427 0.95 14.42 -48.48
N ASP A 428 0.61 15.20 -47.43
CA ASP A 428 0.79 16.66 -47.35
C ASP A 428 1.40 17.21 -46.05
N GLY A 429 1.66 16.37 -45.04
CA GLY A 429 2.37 16.71 -43.80
C GLY A 429 1.52 17.41 -42.73
N HIS A 430 0.23 17.14 -42.66
CA HIS A 430 -0.66 17.64 -41.61
C HIS A 430 -1.34 16.50 -40.84
N TYR A 431 -2.05 16.90 -39.79
CA TYR A 431 -3.02 16.10 -39.06
C TYR A 431 -4.28 16.95 -38.85
N PHE A 432 -5.47 16.39 -39.03
CA PHE A 432 -6.73 17.12 -38.89
C PHE A 432 -7.40 16.86 -37.53
N ASP A 433 -6.89 17.54 -36.51
CA ASP A 433 -7.54 17.63 -35.20
C ASP A 433 -8.79 18.53 -35.29
N PRO A 434 -9.97 18.09 -34.80
CA PRO A 434 -11.18 18.92 -34.76
C PRO A 434 -11.09 20.18 -33.89
N ASP A 435 -10.29 20.15 -32.81
CA ASP A 435 -10.22 21.18 -31.77
C ASP A 435 -8.85 21.90 -31.68
N ALA A 436 -7.76 21.32 -32.22
CA ALA A 436 -6.43 21.93 -32.18
C ALA A 436 -6.10 22.85 -33.39
N VAL A 437 -5.44 23.98 -33.11
CA VAL A 437 -5.10 25.00 -34.11
C VAL A 437 -3.82 24.64 -34.89
N ARG A 438 -3.97 23.80 -35.93
CA ARG A 438 -2.98 23.54 -37.01
C ARG A 438 -1.61 23.01 -36.58
N THR A 439 -1.52 21.70 -36.35
CA THR A 439 -0.26 20.94 -36.39
C THR A 439 0.10 20.54 -37.83
N ARG A 440 0.88 21.40 -38.51
CA ARG A 440 1.75 20.95 -39.60
C ARG A 440 3.04 20.41 -39.01
N VAL A 441 3.59 19.34 -39.58
CA VAL A 441 4.99 18.99 -39.32
C VAL A 441 5.86 20.03 -40.01
N ASN A 442 6.33 21.00 -39.22
CA ASN A 442 7.13 22.12 -39.68
C ASN A 442 8.61 21.83 -39.43
N PHE A 443 9.25 21.05 -40.32
CA PHE A 443 10.67 20.66 -40.17
C PHE A 443 11.56 21.89 -39.96
N ASP A 444 12.31 21.94 -38.85
CA ASP A 444 13.19 23.08 -38.58
C ASP A 444 14.59 22.90 -39.19
N LEU A 445 14.77 23.47 -40.38
CA LEU A 445 16.04 23.38 -41.11
C LEU A 445 17.00 24.50 -40.70
N ASN A 446 17.51 24.42 -39.46
CA ASN A 446 18.40 25.40 -38.80
C ASN A 446 17.72 26.75 -38.52
N GLY A 447 16.56 26.77 -37.88
CA GLY A 447 15.74 27.97 -37.66
C GLY A 447 14.93 28.40 -38.89
N GLN A 448 14.55 27.46 -39.76
CA GLN A 448 13.68 27.67 -40.92
C GLN A 448 12.68 26.52 -41.13
N LEU A 449 11.44 26.76 -40.72
CA LEU A 449 10.27 25.90 -40.98
C LEU A 449 10.00 25.74 -42.48
N ARG A 450 9.72 24.51 -42.94
CA ARG A 450 9.31 24.19 -44.33
C ARG A 450 8.20 23.13 -44.36
N PRO A 451 7.35 23.10 -45.42
CA PRO A 451 6.36 22.03 -45.61
C PRO A 451 6.93 20.82 -46.38
N LEU A 452 6.19 19.70 -46.42
CA LEU A 452 6.43 18.62 -47.38
C LEU A 452 6.15 19.05 -48.84
N PRO A 453 6.56 18.27 -49.86
CA PRO A 453 6.26 18.52 -51.26
C PRO A 453 5.05 17.70 -51.74
N ASP A 454 3.99 18.41 -52.17
CA ASP A 454 2.64 17.95 -52.59
C ASP A 454 2.56 16.88 -53.73
N SER A 455 3.65 16.18 -54.09
CA SER A 455 3.75 15.36 -55.31
C SER A 455 4.56 14.07 -55.15
N LEU A 456 4.61 13.51 -53.95
CA LEU A 456 5.25 12.23 -53.65
C LEU A 456 4.19 11.09 -53.76
N ASP A 457 4.61 9.87 -54.08
CA ASP A 457 3.70 8.74 -54.38
C ASP A 457 4.27 7.45 -53.79
N LEU A 458 3.65 6.98 -52.70
CA LEU A 458 4.11 5.80 -51.97
C LEU A 458 4.01 4.51 -52.80
N ASN A 459 2.98 4.34 -53.63
CA ASN A 459 2.86 3.18 -54.51
C ASN A 459 4.01 3.15 -55.53
N LEU A 460 4.35 4.32 -56.09
CA LEU A 460 5.47 4.47 -57.01
C LEU A 460 6.82 4.20 -56.33
N GLU A 461 7.02 4.64 -55.08
CA GLU A 461 8.25 4.38 -54.33
C GLU A 461 8.39 2.92 -53.88
N ILE A 462 7.30 2.24 -53.52
CA ILE A 462 7.28 0.77 -53.29
C ILE A 462 7.66 0.03 -54.58
N VAL A 463 7.09 0.42 -55.73
CA VAL A 463 7.44 -0.17 -57.03
C VAL A 463 8.91 0.09 -57.40
N ARG A 464 9.44 1.30 -57.13
CA ARG A 464 10.87 1.61 -57.32
C ARG A 464 11.75 0.76 -56.41
N PHE A 465 11.41 0.61 -55.13
CA PHE A 465 12.15 -0.23 -54.18
C PHE A 465 12.23 -1.69 -54.65
N ARG A 466 11.09 -2.27 -55.01
CA ARG A 466 11.02 -3.65 -55.53
C ARG A 466 11.82 -3.82 -56.82
N ASN A 467 11.75 -2.86 -57.74
CA ASN A 467 12.46 -2.93 -59.02
C ASN A 467 13.99 -2.82 -58.85
N ASN A 468 14.47 -2.07 -57.85
CA ASN A 468 15.89 -2.01 -57.51
C ASN A 468 16.38 -3.32 -56.87
N ASN A 469 15.53 -3.97 -56.06
CA ASN A 469 15.83 -5.22 -55.35
C ASN A 469 15.19 -6.46 -56.00
N GLN A 470 15.09 -6.46 -57.34
CA GLN A 470 14.25 -7.39 -58.11
C GLN A 470 14.56 -8.89 -57.87
N THR A 471 15.80 -9.23 -57.48
CA THR A 471 16.23 -10.60 -57.18
C THR A 471 15.69 -11.16 -55.87
N GLN A 472 15.36 -10.31 -54.89
CA GLN A 472 14.83 -10.73 -53.59
C GLN A 472 13.29 -10.68 -53.56
N PHE A 473 12.69 -9.75 -54.29
CA PHE A 473 11.24 -9.55 -54.35
C PHE A 473 10.62 -10.05 -55.67
N GLN A 474 11.21 -11.07 -56.29
CA GLN A 474 10.67 -11.67 -57.51
C GLN A 474 9.33 -12.38 -57.23
N ASN A 475 8.32 -12.14 -58.08
CA ASN A 475 6.95 -12.67 -57.97
C ASN A 475 6.20 -12.30 -56.67
N VAL A 476 6.73 -11.35 -55.88
CA VAL A 476 6.04 -10.77 -54.72
C VAL A 476 4.88 -9.90 -55.22
N PRO A 477 3.63 -10.14 -54.79
CA PRO A 477 2.49 -9.28 -55.13
C PRO A 477 2.75 -7.84 -54.71
N LEU A 478 2.33 -6.87 -55.54
CA LEU A 478 2.29 -5.49 -55.10
C LEU A 478 1.10 -5.32 -54.16
N ALA A 479 1.35 -4.88 -52.93
CA ALA A 479 0.31 -4.20 -52.15
C ALA A 479 -0.22 -3.03 -52.98
N GLN A 480 -1.54 -2.88 -53.04
CA GLN A 480 -2.18 -1.73 -53.67
C GLN A 480 -2.71 -0.84 -52.55
N ILE A 481 -1.93 0.18 -52.19
CA ILE A 481 -2.38 1.24 -51.29
C ILE A 481 -3.26 2.17 -52.14
N ASP A 482 -4.46 1.69 -52.49
CA ASP A 482 -5.36 2.41 -53.36
C ASP A 482 -5.99 3.57 -52.59
N GLY A 483 -5.57 4.80 -52.93
CA GLY A 483 -6.14 6.02 -52.36
C GLY A 483 -7.65 6.15 -52.58
N ALA A 484 -8.25 5.39 -53.50
CA ALA A 484 -9.70 5.28 -53.63
C ALA A 484 -10.41 4.75 -52.37
N VAL A 485 -9.71 3.98 -51.51
CA VAL A 485 -10.25 3.55 -50.20
C VAL A 485 -10.39 4.74 -49.24
N CYS A 486 -9.60 5.80 -49.42
CA CYS A 486 -9.71 7.05 -48.66
C CYS A 486 -10.34 8.20 -49.47
N LEU A 487 -10.95 7.91 -50.64
CA LEU A 487 -11.84 8.86 -51.33
C LEU A 487 -13.21 8.92 -50.65
N GLY A 488 -13.20 9.36 -49.39
CA GLY A 488 -14.39 9.95 -48.78
C GLY A 488 -14.78 11.18 -49.59
N ASN A 489 -15.84 11.05 -50.38
CA ASN A 489 -16.56 12.21 -50.89
C ASN A 489 -17.05 13.03 -49.68
N SER A 490 -17.01 14.36 -49.75
CA SER A 490 -17.07 15.23 -48.55
C SER A 490 -18.44 15.33 -47.85
N ASP A 491 -19.34 14.39 -48.11
CA ASP A 491 -20.66 14.21 -47.52
C ASP A 491 -21.01 12.72 -47.62
N ASP A 492 -20.98 11.99 -46.50
CA ASP A 492 -21.80 10.79 -46.20
C ASP A 492 -21.73 10.53 -44.67
N ALA A 493 -22.79 9.95 -44.08
CA ALA A 493 -23.06 10.09 -42.64
C ALA A 493 -23.68 8.83 -41.97
N ASP A 494 -23.52 7.67 -42.58
CA ASP A 494 -24.06 6.38 -42.16
C ASP A 494 -22.95 5.33 -42.02
N GLY A 495 -22.34 5.27 -40.82
CA GLY A 495 -21.19 4.41 -40.54
C GLY A 495 -21.48 2.92 -40.77
N SER A 496 -20.71 2.30 -41.68
CA SER A 496 -20.71 0.85 -41.94
C SER A 496 -19.40 0.43 -42.62
N PRO A 497 -18.58 -0.46 -42.01
CA PRO A 497 -17.30 -0.89 -42.58
C PRO A 497 -17.46 -1.99 -43.64
N PRO A 498 -16.58 -2.05 -44.67
CA PRO A 498 -16.62 -3.06 -45.73
C PRO A 498 -15.95 -4.39 -45.33
N VAL A 499 -16.40 -5.50 -45.93
CA VAL A 499 -16.02 -6.88 -45.55
C VAL A 499 -15.31 -7.62 -46.71
N PHE A 500 -14.34 -8.50 -46.38
CA PHE A 500 -13.63 -9.38 -47.32
C PHE A 500 -13.70 -10.86 -46.85
N VAL A 501 -13.89 -11.85 -47.76
CA VAL A 501 -14.23 -13.25 -47.40
C VAL A 501 -13.74 -14.31 -48.42
N ALA A 502 -13.19 -15.48 -47.98
CA ALA A 502 -13.23 -16.81 -48.67
C ALA A 502 -12.50 -17.99 -47.94
N ARG A 503 -13.12 -19.19 -47.84
CA ARG A 503 -12.64 -20.61 -47.59
C ARG A 503 -13.76 -21.60 -48.11
N PRO A 504 -13.77 -22.96 -48.05
CA PRO A 504 -12.90 -24.00 -47.43
C PRO A 504 -12.52 -25.21 -48.37
N LEU A 505 -12.73 -26.49 -47.98
CA LEU A 505 -12.23 -27.76 -48.62
C LEU A 505 -13.32 -28.92 -48.77
N PRO A 506 -13.10 -30.27 -48.64
CA PRO A 506 -13.32 -31.24 -49.75
C PRO A 506 -14.25 -32.51 -49.51
N ASP A 507 -14.22 -33.50 -50.44
CA ASP A 507 -15.15 -34.64 -50.71
C ASP A 507 -15.14 -35.92 -49.82
N ARG A 508 -16.14 -36.83 -49.99
CA ARG A 508 -16.33 -38.16 -49.32
C ARG A 508 -17.11 -39.20 -50.19
N LEU A 509 -17.14 -40.51 -49.84
CA LEU A 509 -17.74 -41.66 -50.60
C LEU A 509 -18.64 -42.60 -49.75
N LEU A 510 -19.58 -43.36 -50.37
CA LEU A 510 -20.54 -44.31 -49.73
C LEU A 510 -21.05 -45.46 -50.67
N PRO A 511 -21.72 -46.53 -50.15
CA PRO A 511 -22.12 -47.76 -50.89
C PRO A 511 -23.63 -47.86 -51.31
N ALA A 512 -24.15 -49.08 -51.54
CA ALA A 512 -24.82 -49.40 -52.82
C ALA A 512 -26.26 -49.97 -52.86
N THR A 513 -26.96 -50.22 -51.74
CA THR A 513 -28.15 -51.13 -51.72
C THR A 513 -29.52 -50.49 -51.48
N GLY A 514 -29.67 -49.18 -51.71
CA GLY A 514 -30.95 -48.45 -51.60
C GLY A 514 -31.34 -47.70 -52.90
N PRO A 515 -32.62 -47.27 -53.05
CA PRO A 515 -33.02 -46.36 -54.12
C PRO A 515 -32.39 -44.97 -53.93
N LEU A 516 -32.22 -44.22 -55.03
CA LEU A 516 -31.64 -42.86 -55.06
C LEU A 516 -32.33 -41.82 -54.14
N THR A 517 -33.47 -42.14 -53.54
CA THR A 517 -34.20 -41.27 -52.62
C THR A 517 -33.56 -41.13 -51.24
N ASP A 518 -32.77 -42.10 -50.78
CA ASP A 518 -32.04 -41.95 -49.51
C ASP A 518 -30.84 -41.00 -49.68
N LEU A 519 -30.21 -41.02 -50.86
CA LEU A 519 -29.17 -40.06 -51.28
C LEU A 519 -29.67 -38.60 -51.29
N LEU A 520 -30.98 -38.36 -51.46
CA LEU A 520 -31.56 -37.03 -51.34
C LEU A 520 -31.76 -36.57 -49.89
N SER A 521 -31.85 -37.50 -48.94
CA SER A 521 -32.15 -37.20 -47.54
C SER A 521 -30.87 -36.90 -46.75
N ALA A 522 -29.75 -37.55 -47.08
CA ALA A 522 -28.46 -37.39 -46.40
C ALA A 522 -27.66 -36.15 -46.84
N VAL A 523 -27.92 -35.58 -48.02
CA VAL A 523 -27.15 -34.45 -48.59
C VAL A 523 -27.68 -33.07 -48.12
N VAL A 524 -28.82 -33.03 -47.42
CA VAL A 524 -29.54 -31.78 -47.07
C VAL A 524 -29.17 -31.23 -45.67
N VAL A 525 -28.28 -31.89 -44.93
CA VAL A 525 -27.71 -31.40 -43.65
C VAL A 525 -26.18 -31.50 -43.78
N PRO A 526 -25.45 -30.37 -43.82
CA PRO A 526 -25.49 -29.36 -42.76
C PRO A 526 -25.54 -27.89 -43.27
N PHE A 527 -26.69 -27.23 -43.10
CA PHE A 527 -26.84 -25.77 -43.19
C PHE A 527 -27.83 -25.27 -42.12
N ALA A 528 -27.64 -25.72 -40.88
CA ALA A 528 -28.58 -25.53 -39.77
C ALA A 528 -27.92 -25.10 -38.44
N THR A 529 -26.81 -24.37 -38.52
CA THR A 529 -26.08 -23.82 -37.36
C THR A 529 -25.60 -22.38 -37.59
N ASP A 530 -26.38 -21.59 -38.33
CA ASP A 530 -26.35 -20.12 -38.19
C ASP A 530 -27.80 -19.61 -38.13
N ASN A 531 -28.05 -18.62 -37.28
CA ASN A 531 -29.37 -18.10 -36.99
C ASN A 531 -29.69 -16.94 -37.93
N LEU A 532 -30.59 -17.12 -38.92
CA LEU A 532 -31.51 -16.05 -39.37
C LEU A 532 -32.64 -16.44 -40.37
N ASP A 533 -32.65 -17.61 -41.02
CA ASP A 533 -33.80 -18.06 -41.85
C ASP A 533 -34.09 -19.58 -41.73
N PRO A 534 -35.32 -20.00 -41.36
CA PRO A 534 -35.68 -21.40 -41.19
C PRO A 534 -36.15 -22.16 -42.46
N ASN A 535 -36.12 -21.59 -43.69
CA ASN A 535 -36.56 -22.32 -44.91
C ASN A 535 -35.80 -21.97 -46.22
N PRO A 536 -34.57 -22.49 -46.45
CA PRO A 536 -33.91 -22.42 -47.76
C PRO A 536 -34.61 -23.30 -48.81
N SER A 537 -34.57 -22.89 -50.09
CA SER A 537 -35.22 -23.65 -51.18
C SER A 537 -34.21 -24.25 -52.17
N VAL A 538 -34.23 -25.59 -52.29
CA VAL A 538 -33.42 -26.36 -53.26
C VAL A 538 -34.26 -26.62 -54.51
N SER A 539 -33.80 -26.14 -55.67
CA SER A 539 -34.67 -25.97 -56.85
C SER A 539 -34.38 -26.92 -58.02
N ALA A 540 -33.21 -27.56 -58.04
CA ALA A 540 -32.89 -28.64 -58.98
C ALA A 540 -31.85 -29.59 -58.38
N ILE A 541 -32.00 -30.89 -58.64
CA ILE A 541 -31.01 -31.93 -58.31
C ILE A 541 -30.90 -32.87 -59.51
N ALA A 542 -29.70 -33.06 -60.03
CA ALA A 542 -29.42 -33.93 -61.18
C ALA A 542 -28.24 -34.86 -60.91
N VAL A 543 -28.45 -36.15 -61.15
CA VAL A 543 -27.45 -37.22 -60.99
C VAL A 543 -26.95 -37.61 -62.37
N VAL A 544 -25.63 -37.60 -62.58
CA VAL A 544 -24.99 -37.80 -63.89
C VAL A 544 -23.89 -38.85 -63.77
N ASP A 545 -23.86 -39.84 -64.65
CA ASP A 545 -22.74 -40.81 -64.67
C ASP A 545 -21.45 -40.19 -65.23
N GLY A 546 -20.32 -40.89 -65.06
CA GLY A 546 -19.02 -40.51 -65.65
C GLY A 546 -18.96 -40.45 -67.19
N ALA A 547 -20.06 -40.76 -67.90
CA ALA A 547 -20.19 -40.61 -69.36
C ALA A 547 -21.11 -39.43 -69.76
N GLY A 548 -21.71 -38.72 -68.81
CA GLY A 548 -22.59 -37.58 -69.03
C GLY A 548 -24.09 -37.92 -69.13
N THR A 549 -24.51 -39.14 -68.79
CA THR A 549 -25.92 -39.54 -68.82
C THR A 549 -26.63 -39.08 -67.56
N SER A 550 -27.70 -38.28 -67.69
CA SER A 550 -28.51 -37.80 -66.57
C SER A 550 -29.60 -38.81 -66.17
N TYR A 551 -29.67 -39.19 -64.89
CA TYR A 551 -30.67 -40.09 -64.32
C TYR A 551 -31.72 -39.29 -63.52
N PRO A 552 -33.02 -39.64 -63.61
CA PRO A 552 -34.04 -39.02 -62.77
C PRO A 552 -33.89 -39.48 -61.30
N PRO A 553 -34.20 -38.65 -60.29
CA PRO A 553 -33.88 -38.94 -58.87
C PRO A 553 -34.59 -40.16 -58.26
N ASN A 554 -35.55 -40.73 -58.98
CA ASN A 554 -36.37 -41.87 -58.58
C ASN A 554 -36.21 -43.09 -59.52
N ALA A 555 -35.04 -43.22 -60.16
CA ALA A 555 -34.67 -44.40 -60.94
C ALA A 555 -34.48 -45.64 -60.04
N ALA A 556 -35.34 -46.66 -60.21
CA ALA A 556 -35.39 -47.84 -59.35
C ALA A 556 -34.35 -48.95 -59.66
N ASN A 557 -33.47 -48.75 -60.65
CA ASN A 557 -32.32 -49.61 -60.96
C ASN A 557 -31.21 -48.73 -61.54
N VAL A 558 -30.08 -48.66 -60.84
CA VAL A 558 -28.89 -47.86 -61.23
C VAL A 558 -27.72 -48.85 -61.40
N PRO A 559 -26.98 -48.82 -62.52
CA PRO A 559 -25.84 -49.73 -62.71
C PRO A 559 -24.70 -49.49 -61.71
N PRO A 560 -23.88 -50.50 -61.40
CA PRO A 560 -22.59 -50.30 -60.73
C PRO A 560 -21.71 -49.30 -61.51
N GLY A 561 -21.14 -48.31 -60.82
CA GLY A 561 -20.36 -47.25 -61.47
C GLY A 561 -20.24 -45.97 -60.64
N VAL A 562 -19.59 -44.95 -61.24
CA VAL A 562 -19.31 -43.64 -60.62
C VAL A 562 -20.33 -42.61 -61.10
N TYR A 563 -20.90 -41.86 -60.13
CA TYR A 563 -21.91 -40.83 -60.35
C TYR A 563 -21.49 -39.49 -59.74
N PHE A 564 -21.95 -38.41 -60.35
CA PHE A 564 -21.84 -37.03 -59.87
C PHE A 564 -23.24 -36.49 -59.57
N VAL A 565 -23.47 -36.04 -58.34
CA VAL A 565 -24.70 -35.37 -57.92
C VAL A 565 -24.47 -33.87 -57.99
N THR A 566 -25.41 -33.15 -58.61
CA THR A 566 -25.37 -31.68 -58.74
C THR A 566 -26.65 -31.07 -58.19
N TRP A 567 -26.55 -29.96 -57.46
CA TRP A 567 -27.72 -29.26 -56.92
C TRP A 567 -27.55 -27.74 -56.90
N ARG A 568 -28.70 -27.04 -56.89
CA ARG A 568 -28.79 -25.58 -56.76
C ARG A 568 -29.61 -25.20 -55.54
N ALA A 569 -28.98 -24.50 -54.60
CA ALA A 569 -29.63 -23.85 -53.46
C ALA A 569 -29.93 -22.37 -53.78
N SER A 570 -30.95 -21.81 -53.12
CA SER A 570 -31.38 -20.42 -53.30
C SER A 570 -31.81 -19.80 -51.97
N ASP A 571 -31.28 -18.59 -51.68
CA ASP A 571 -31.70 -17.77 -50.52
C ASP A 571 -33.02 -17.02 -50.78
N ALA A 572 -33.57 -16.39 -49.74
CA ALA A 572 -34.83 -15.63 -49.80
C ALA A 572 -34.74 -14.33 -50.65
N THR A 573 -33.55 -13.88 -51.01
CA THR A 573 -33.31 -12.71 -51.88
C THR A 573 -33.13 -13.09 -53.36
N GLY A 574 -32.84 -14.36 -53.65
CA GLY A 574 -32.71 -14.93 -54.98
C GLY A 574 -31.27 -15.20 -55.45
N ASN A 575 -30.26 -15.12 -54.59
CA ASN A 575 -28.91 -15.58 -54.96
C ASN A 575 -28.91 -17.11 -55.05
N THR A 576 -28.11 -17.67 -55.96
CA THR A 576 -28.07 -19.12 -56.23
C THR A 576 -26.65 -19.67 -56.17
N THR A 577 -26.47 -20.76 -55.44
CA THR A 577 -25.19 -21.49 -55.33
C THR A 577 -25.33 -22.88 -55.94
N ASP A 578 -24.42 -23.24 -56.84
CA ASP A 578 -24.33 -24.56 -57.48
C ASP A 578 -23.21 -25.40 -56.85
N SER A 579 -23.51 -26.66 -56.53
CA SER A 579 -22.56 -27.61 -55.90
C SER A 579 -22.55 -28.98 -56.61
N VAL A 580 -21.45 -29.73 -56.47
CA VAL A 580 -21.17 -31.02 -57.14
C VAL A 580 -20.47 -31.99 -56.19
N GLN A 581 -20.85 -33.27 -56.16
CA GLN A 581 -20.26 -34.32 -55.30
C GLN A 581 -20.22 -35.70 -56.01
N ARG A 582 -19.35 -36.64 -55.60
CA ARG A 582 -19.05 -37.94 -56.27
C ARG A 582 -19.45 -39.19 -55.45
N VAL A 583 -20.04 -40.21 -56.06
CA VAL A 583 -20.61 -41.43 -55.39
C VAL A 583 -20.41 -42.72 -56.23
N GLU A 584 -20.39 -43.93 -55.62
CA GLU A 584 -20.17 -45.25 -56.29
C GLU A 584 -21.12 -46.39 -55.83
N VAL A 585 -21.32 -47.46 -56.63
CA VAL A 585 -22.38 -48.52 -56.44
C VAL A 585 -21.93 -49.92 -56.93
N PHE A 586 -22.40 -51.03 -56.30
CA PHE A 586 -22.09 -52.46 -56.61
C PHE A 586 -23.28 -53.44 -56.36
N GLN A 587 -23.11 -54.76 -56.61
CA GLN A 587 -24.16 -55.82 -56.53
C GLN A 587 -23.66 -57.06 -55.73
N ALA A 588 -24.54 -58.04 -55.43
CA ALA A 588 -24.28 -59.15 -54.49
C ALA A 588 -24.36 -60.56 -55.11
N GLY A 589 -23.48 -61.46 -54.63
CA GLY A 589 -23.48 -62.90 -54.95
C GLY A 589 -22.17 -63.64 -54.63
N ASP A 590 -21.19 -62.98 -54.02
CA ASP A 590 -19.81 -63.43 -53.83
C ASP A 590 -19.48 -63.63 -52.34
N GLY A 591 -18.39 -64.35 -52.02
CA GLY A 591 -18.04 -64.76 -50.66
C GLY A 591 -17.86 -63.62 -49.64
N ALA A 592 -18.07 -63.90 -48.36
CA ALA A 592 -18.05 -62.91 -47.27
C ALA A 592 -17.02 -63.25 -46.19
N ILE A 593 -16.31 -62.24 -45.70
CA ILE A 593 -15.47 -62.30 -44.49
C ILE A 593 -16.07 -61.41 -43.40
N ALA A 594 -16.02 -61.88 -42.16
CA ALA A 594 -16.45 -61.15 -40.97
C ALA A 594 -15.48 -61.41 -39.81
N PHE A 595 -15.42 -60.47 -38.87
CA PHE A 595 -14.87 -60.69 -37.54
C PHE A 595 -16.00 -60.97 -36.56
N ASP A 596 -15.73 -61.71 -35.48
CA ASP A 596 -16.71 -62.03 -34.44
C ASP A 596 -17.07 -60.83 -33.55
N THR A 597 -16.19 -59.84 -33.47
CA THR A 597 -16.43 -58.52 -32.90
C THR A 597 -16.03 -57.41 -33.87
N ALA A 598 -16.71 -56.26 -33.78
CA ALA A 598 -16.37 -55.03 -34.51
C ALA A 598 -15.25 -54.22 -33.84
N SER A 599 -14.90 -54.55 -32.59
CA SER A 599 -13.85 -53.87 -31.84
C SER A 599 -13.17 -54.77 -30.81
N ILE A 600 -11.90 -54.49 -30.50
CA ILE A 600 -11.10 -55.19 -29.49
C ILE A 600 -10.23 -54.24 -28.68
N VAL A 601 -9.70 -54.68 -27.54
CA VAL A 601 -8.56 -54.03 -26.86
C VAL A 601 -7.22 -54.73 -27.23
N PRO A 602 -6.06 -54.06 -27.16
CA PRO A 602 -4.76 -54.70 -27.38
C PRO A 602 -4.56 -55.94 -26.51
N GLY A 603 -4.05 -57.03 -27.11
CA GLY A 603 -3.89 -58.32 -26.42
C GLY A 603 -5.11 -59.25 -26.51
N GLN A 604 -6.30 -58.73 -26.83
CA GLN A 604 -7.49 -59.54 -27.05
C GLN A 604 -7.38 -60.32 -28.38
N PRO A 605 -7.66 -61.64 -28.40
CA PRO A 605 -7.77 -62.41 -29.63
C PRO A 605 -9.09 -62.11 -30.36
N ILE A 606 -9.07 -62.10 -31.69
CA ILE A 606 -10.23 -61.85 -32.56
C ILE A 606 -10.54 -63.09 -33.41
N GLY A 607 -11.81 -63.49 -33.46
CA GLY A 607 -12.29 -64.57 -34.31
C GLY A 607 -12.54 -64.07 -35.73
N ILE A 608 -12.15 -64.89 -36.72
CA ILE A 608 -12.33 -64.59 -38.14
C ILE A 608 -13.18 -65.69 -38.76
N THR A 609 -14.29 -65.31 -39.40
CA THR A 609 -15.19 -66.21 -40.11
C THR A 609 -15.24 -65.82 -41.59
N VAL A 610 -15.09 -66.80 -42.47
CA VAL A 610 -15.38 -66.66 -43.91
C VAL A 610 -16.55 -67.57 -44.25
N VAL A 611 -17.56 -67.03 -44.91
CA VAL A 611 -18.68 -67.80 -45.47
C VAL A 611 -18.60 -67.74 -46.99
N ASP A 612 -18.31 -68.88 -47.61
CA ASP A 612 -18.18 -69.02 -49.06
C ASP A 612 -18.65 -70.39 -49.54
N THR A 613 -19.76 -70.41 -50.29
CA THR A 613 -20.40 -71.64 -50.78
C THR A 613 -19.74 -72.23 -52.03
N ASP A 614 -18.83 -71.52 -52.68
CA ASP A 614 -18.10 -72.01 -53.84
C ASP A 614 -16.77 -72.70 -53.43
N LEU A 615 -16.43 -72.69 -52.12
CA LEU A 615 -15.28 -73.38 -51.52
C LEU A 615 -15.60 -74.69 -50.76
N ASP A 616 -16.88 -75.03 -50.53
CA ASP A 616 -17.31 -76.36 -50.02
C ASP A 616 -17.27 -77.37 -51.18
N THR A 617 -16.12 -78.03 -51.38
CA THR A 617 -15.85 -78.80 -52.62
C THR A 617 -15.90 -80.32 -52.49
N ASP A 618 -15.66 -80.88 -51.30
CA ASP A 618 -16.00 -82.27 -50.96
C ASP A 618 -16.79 -82.32 -49.63
N PRO A 619 -18.12 -82.52 -49.67
CA PRO A 619 -18.99 -82.53 -48.48
C PRO A 619 -18.86 -83.80 -47.61
N ASN A 620 -17.62 -84.27 -47.44
CA ASN A 620 -17.16 -85.36 -46.59
C ASN A 620 -15.79 -85.06 -45.95
N LEU A 621 -15.14 -83.96 -46.33
CA LEU A 621 -13.85 -83.48 -45.81
C LEU A 621 -14.04 -82.09 -45.19
N ILE A 622 -13.07 -81.64 -44.39
CA ILE A 622 -13.00 -80.25 -43.93
C ILE A 622 -12.10 -79.54 -44.94
N ASP A 623 -12.68 -78.69 -45.79
CA ASP A 623 -11.91 -77.83 -46.68
C ASP A 623 -11.28 -76.64 -45.90
N SER A 624 -10.39 -75.87 -46.55
CA SER A 624 -9.67 -74.78 -45.90
C SER A 624 -9.36 -73.61 -46.83
N VAL A 625 -9.37 -72.39 -46.29
CA VAL A 625 -9.18 -71.13 -47.02
C VAL A 625 -8.11 -70.26 -46.35
N THR A 626 -7.33 -69.53 -47.15
CA THR A 626 -6.30 -68.62 -46.64
C THR A 626 -6.78 -67.16 -46.74
N ILE A 627 -6.61 -66.40 -45.67
CA ILE A 627 -6.85 -64.94 -45.61
C ILE A 627 -5.61 -64.20 -45.14
N THR A 628 -5.53 -62.90 -45.41
CA THR A 628 -4.47 -62.02 -44.90
C THR A 628 -5.08 -60.95 -44.01
N ALA A 629 -4.79 -61.00 -42.71
CA ALA A 629 -5.08 -59.91 -41.80
C ALA A 629 -3.95 -58.88 -41.82
N ARG A 630 -4.26 -57.60 -41.57
CA ARG A 630 -3.25 -56.54 -41.43
C ARG A 630 -3.66 -55.51 -40.38
N ASN A 631 -2.68 -54.89 -39.75
CA ASN A 631 -2.87 -53.61 -39.08
C ASN A 631 -2.80 -52.50 -40.15
N ALA A 632 -3.89 -51.73 -40.32
CA ALA A 632 -3.98 -50.69 -41.36
C ALA A 632 -3.01 -49.51 -41.15
N SER A 633 -2.62 -49.26 -39.90
CA SER A 633 -1.79 -48.11 -39.50
C SER A 633 -0.31 -48.46 -39.50
N SER A 634 0.06 -49.66 -39.03
CA SER A 634 1.46 -50.11 -38.98
C SER A 634 1.94 -50.77 -40.28
N GLY A 635 1.01 -51.30 -41.09
CA GLY A 635 1.32 -52.05 -42.32
C GLY A 635 1.77 -53.50 -42.11
N GLU A 636 1.77 -53.98 -40.86
CA GLU A 636 2.05 -55.37 -40.48
C GLU A 636 0.96 -56.33 -41.01
N THR A 637 1.35 -57.52 -41.48
CA THR A 637 0.43 -58.49 -42.08
C THR A 637 0.60 -59.91 -41.55
N GLU A 638 -0.49 -60.56 -41.15
CA GLU A 638 -0.54 -61.98 -40.80
C GLU A 638 -1.33 -62.79 -41.84
N THR A 639 -0.93 -64.05 -42.06
CA THR A 639 -1.60 -64.95 -43.03
C THR A 639 -2.17 -66.16 -42.29
N LEU A 640 -3.50 -66.28 -42.27
CA LEU A 640 -4.21 -67.29 -41.50
C LEU A 640 -4.84 -68.33 -42.43
N LEU A 641 -4.78 -69.60 -42.01
CA LEU A 641 -5.48 -70.71 -42.64
C LEU A 641 -6.72 -71.04 -41.80
N LEU A 642 -7.90 -70.73 -42.36
CA LEU A 642 -9.20 -71.02 -41.77
C LEU A 642 -9.65 -72.40 -42.22
N ALA A 643 -10.33 -73.15 -41.34
CA ALA A 643 -10.87 -74.47 -41.63
C ALA A 643 -12.38 -74.49 -41.43
N GLU A 644 -13.10 -75.30 -42.21
CA GLU A 644 -14.55 -75.44 -42.06
C GLU A 644 -14.98 -75.88 -40.65
N THR A 645 -16.07 -75.29 -40.17
CA THR A 645 -16.73 -75.67 -38.90
C THR A 645 -17.36 -77.06 -38.96
N GLY A 646 -17.66 -77.57 -40.17
CA GLY A 646 -17.95 -78.98 -40.41
C GLY A 646 -17.95 -79.34 -41.90
N PRO A 647 -17.93 -80.64 -42.28
CA PRO A 647 -17.68 -81.12 -43.65
C PRO A 647 -18.79 -80.89 -44.70
N SER A 648 -19.50 -79.77 -44.64
CA SER A 648 -20.58 -79.32 -45.56
C SER A 648 -21.17 -78.01 -45.02
N SER A 649 -20.29 -77.13 -44.55
CA SER A 649 -20.67 -75.94 -43.79
C SER A 649 -20.62 -74.67 -44.62
N ALA A 650 -19.68 -74.60 -45.57
CA ALA A 650 -19.29 -73.38 -46.27
C ALA A 650 -18.87 -72.23 -45.32
N GLU A 651 -18.57 -72.54 -44.05
CA GLU A 651 -18.26 -71.60 -42.97
C GLU A 651 -16.91 -71.98 -42.35
N PHE A 652 -15.89 -71.20 -42.69
CA PHE A 652 -14.50 -71.41 -42.31
C PHE A 652 -14.11 -70.47 -41.16
N THR A 653 -13.44 -70.98 -40.12
CA THR A 653 -13.07 -70.17 -38.95
C THR A 653 -11.59 -70.28 -38.57
N ALA A 654 -11.07 -69.21 -37.95
CA ALA A 654 -9.78 -69.15 -37.26
C ALA A 654 -9.82 -68.09 -36.15
N VAL A 655 -8.75 -68.01 -35.36
CA VAL A 655 -8.53 -66.94 -34.37
C VAL A 655 -7.17 -66.31 -34.64
N LEU A 656 -7.13 -64.97 -34.61
CA LEU A 656 -5.92 -64.16 -34.67
C LEU A 656 -5.63 -63.61 -33.28
N THR A 657 -4.40 -63.76 -32.79
CA THR A 657 -3.97 -63.07 -31.57
C THR A 657 -3.53 -61.65 -31.88
N THR A 658 -3.62 -60.77 -30.88
CA THR A 658 -3.06 -59.42 -30.94
C THR A 658 -2.19 -59.18 -29.72
N SER A 659 -1.42 -58.09 -29.71
CA SER A 659 -0.59 -57.67 -28.58
C SER A 659 -0.39 -56.15 -28.62
N PHE A 660 -0.20 -55.52 -27.45
CA PHE A 660 0.20 -54.11 -27.41
C PHE A 660 1.64 -53.95 -27.92
N GLY A 661 1.86 -53.03 -28.86
CA GLY A 661 3.19 -52.77 -29.39
C GLY A 661 3.35 -51.37 -30.00
N LEU A 662 4.39 -50.65 -29.57
CA LEU A 662 4.74 -49.30 -30.07
C LEU A 662 5.25 -49.28 -31.52
N THR A 663 5.56 -50.45 -32.10
CA THR A 663 6.04 -50.62 -33.48
C THR A 663 5.43 -51.87 -34.10
N ALA A 664 5.34 -51.92 -35.43
CA ALA A 664 4.99 -53.15 -36.17
C ALA A 664 5.86 -54.35 -35.73
N GLY A 665 5.23 -55.50 -35.52
CA GLY A 665 5.87 -56.77 -35.18
C GLY A 665 6.39 -57.56 -36.38
N VAL A 666 6.42 -58.88 -36.26
CA VAL A 666 7.12 -59.77 -37.20
C VAL A 666 6.12 -60.54 -38.06
N THR A 667 5.73 -59.91 -39.17
CA THR A 667 4.92 -60.50 -40.26
C THR A 667 5.20 -62.00 -40.49
N GLY A 668 4.19 -62.81 -40.18
CA GLY A 668 4.19 -64.28 -40.25
C GLY A 668 4.44 -65.00 -38.91
N ASP A 669 4.42 -64.31 -37.76
CA ASP A 669 4.57 -64.94 -36.43
C ASP A 669 3.23 -65.40 -35.79
N GLY A 670 2.10 -64.94 -36.32
CA GLY A 670 0.74 -65.28 -35.89
C GLY A 670 0.04 -64.24 -35.02
N SER A 671 0.67 -63.13 -34.64
CA SER A 671 0.09 -62.08 -33.80
C SER A 671 0.30 -60.67 -34.36
N LEU A 672 -0.76 -59.84 -34.44
CA LEU A 672 -0.60 -58.43 -34.82
C LEU A 672 -0.25 -57.54 -33.61
N GLN A 673 0.75 -56.68 -33.77
CA GLN A 673 0.97 -55.57 -32.83
C GLN A 673 -0.03 -54.45 -33.11
N VAL A 674 -0.69 -53.95 -32.07
CA VAL A 674 -1.77 -52.96 -32.15
C VAL A 674 -1.72 -51.95 -31.00
N GLN A 675 -2.41 -50.82 -31.18
CA GLN A 675 -2.61 -49.74 -30.21
C GLN A 675 -4.05 -49.22 -30.36
N ALA A 676 -4.58 -48.53 -29.36
CA ALA A 676 -5.85 -47.82 -29.48
C ALA A 676 -5.88 -46.85 -30.69
N GLY A 677 -7.04 -46.70 -31.31
CA GLY A 677 -7.25 -45.85 -32.49
C GLY A 677 -6.72 -46.41 -33.81
N GLN A 678 -6.21 -47.64 -33.83
CA GLN A 678 -5.81 -48.36 -35.05
C GLN A 678 -6.89 -49.34 -35.50
N SER A 679 -6.95 -49.68 -36.79
CA SER A 679 -7.90 -50.68 -37.32
C SER A 679 -7.19 -51.92 -37.85
N ILE A 680 -7.70 -53.10 -37.49
CA ILE A 680 -7.35 -54.38 -38.13
C ILE A 680 -8.22 -54.55 -39.36
N VAL A 681 -7.63 -54.98 -40.48
CA VAL A 681 -8.31 -55.27 -41.75
C VAL A 681 -8.04 -56.71 -42.16
N GLY A 682 -9.09 -57.53 -42.23
CA GLY A 682 -9.03 -58.90 -42.74
C GLY A 682 -9.37 -58.92 -44.22
N GLU A 683 -8.46 -59.39 -45.07
CA GLU A 683 -8.65 -59.50 -46.52
C GLU A 683 -8.81 -60.96 -46.96
N TYR A 684 -9.99 -61.26 -47.52
CA TYR A 684 -10.29 -62.49 -48.24
C TYR A 684 -10.31 -62.21 -49.75
N ILE A 685 -9.85 -63.18 -50.53
CA ILE A 685 -9.79 -63.09 -52.01
C ILE A 685 -10.60 -64.25 -52.60
N ASP A 686 -11.82 -63.94 -53.03
CA ASP A 686 -12.67 -64.82 -53.82
C ASP A 686 -12.05 -65.03 -55.21
N GLN A 687 -11.92 -66.29 -55.62
CA GLN A 687 -11.26 -66.69 -56.86
C GLN A 687 -12.23 -67.24 -57.93
N ALA A 688 -13.55 -67.31 -57.68
CA ALA A 688 -14.40 -68.35 -58.29
C ALA A 688 -15.77 -67.96 -58.88
N ASN A 689 -16.11 -66.67 -59.09
CA ASN A 689 -17.31 -66.38 -59.89
C ASN A 689 -17.22 -66.95 -61.33
N SER A 690 -18.37 -67.28 -61.92
CA SER A 690 -18.47 -68.06 -63.18
C SER A 690 -17.93 -67.37 -64.45
N ILE A 691 -17.31 -66.20 -64.32
CA ILE A 691 -16.73 -65.39 -65.39
C ILE A 691 -15.19 -65.27 -65.24
N GLY A 692 -14.63 -65.69 -64.10
CA GLY A 692 -13.18 -65.72 -63.85
C GLY A 692 -12.60 -64.36 -63.45
N VAL A 693 -13.36 -63.56 -62.69
CA VAL A 693 -12.90 -62.27 -62.13
C VAL A 693 -12.68 -62.44 -60.63
N THR A 694 -11.43 -62.42 -60.20
CA THR A 694 -11.03 -62.43 -58.78
C THR A 694 -11.54 -61.17 -58.07
N VAL A 695 -12.06 -61.29 -56.84
CA VAL A 695 -12.61 -60.15 -56.08
C VAL A 695 -12.09 -60.16 -54.63
N SER A 696 -11.58 -59.01 -54.16
CA SER A 696 -11.20 -58.82 -52.76
C SER A 696 -12.40 -58.46 -51.89
N ARG A 697 -12.39 -58.92 -50.64
CA ARG A 697 -13.43 -58.75 -49.61
C ARG A 697 -12.72 -58.37 -48.31
N LEU A 698 -13.19 -57.30 -47.65
CA LEU A 698 -12.58 -56.75 -46.44
C LEU A 698 -13.54 -56.82 -45.26
N ALA A 699 -13.05 -57.30 -44.11
CA ALA A 699 -13.61 -57.07 -42.79
C ALA A 699 -12.72 -56.09 -42.02
N THR A 700 -13.31 -55.31 -41.11
CA THR A 700 -12.59 -54.33 -40.29
C THR A 700 -13.02 -54.43 -38.83
N ALA A 701 -12.07 -54.33 -37.91
CA ALA A 701 -12.33 -54.16 -36.48
C ALA A 701 -11.41 -53.06 -35.93
N ASP A 702 -11.97 -52.19 -35.08
CA ASP A 702 -11.24 -51.07 -34.50
C ASP A 702 -10.66 -51.43 -33.12
N VAL A 703 -9.45 -50.97 -32.84
CA VAL A 703 -8.75 -51.22 -31.58
C VAL A 703 -9.02 -50.05 -30.63
N LEU A 704 -9.60 -50.35 -29.47
CA LEU A 704 -9.97 -49.40 -28.44
C LEU A 704 -8.93 -49.42 -27.30
N GLY A 705 -8.79 -48.29 -26.61
CA GLY A 705 -8.06 -48.20 -25.35
C GLY A 705 -9.02 -48.14 -24.16
N GLY A 706 -8.47 -48.19 -22.95
CA GLY A 706 -9.23 -47.93 -21.74
C GLY A 706 -9.40 -46.44 -21.44
N SER A 707 -9.96 -46.12 -20.27
CA SER A 707 -9.90 -44.79 -19.67
C SER A 707 -8.89 -44.78 -18.54
N SER A 708 -7.78 -44.06 -18.70
CA SER A 708 -6.82 -43.86 -17.61
C SER A 708 -7.52 -43.22 -16.40
N GLY A 709 -7.53 -43.90 -15.26
CA GLY A 709 -8.27 -43.48 -14.07
C GLY A 709 -7.85 -42.11 -13.55
N SER A 710 -8.76 -41.40 -12.89
CA SER A 710 -8.51 -40.09 -12.28
C SER A 710 -8.78 -40.12 -10.78
N LEU A 711 -7.73 -39.97 -9.99
CA LEU A 711 -7.79 -39.98 -8.53
C LEU A 711 -7.74 -38.54 -7.99
N LEU A 712 -8.55 -38.25 -6.97
CA LEU A 712 -8.59 -36.97 -6.26
C LEU A 712 -8.54 -37.20 -4.75
N ALA A 713 -7.74 -36.40 -4.05
CA ALA A 713 -7.72 -36.30 -2.60
C ALA A 713 -8.24 -34.90 -2.21
N ALA A 714 -9.28 -34.83 -1.38
CA ALA A 714 -9.99 -33.59 -1.06
C ALA A 714 -10.34 -33.51 0.44
N PRO A 715 -10.06 -32.38 1.12
CA PRO A 715 -9.39 -31.18 0.62
C PRO A 715 -7.90 -31.40 0.31
N ALA A 716 -7.34 -30.57 -0.58
CA ALA A 716 -5.91 -30.62 -0.95
C ALA A 716 -4.97 -30.12 0.16
N PHE A 717 -5.51 -29.36 1.13
CA PHE A 717 -4.88 -29.00 2.40
C PHE A 717 -5.77 -29.49 3.54
N ILE A 718 -5.21 -30.20 4.51
CA ILE A 718 -5.97 -30.82 5.60
C ILE A 718 -5.34 -30.52 6.98
N LEU A 719 -6.17 -30.14 7.95
CA LEU A 719 -5.74 -29.96 9.34
C LEU A 719 -5.79 -31.31 10.09
N PRO A 720 -4.82 -31.61 10.96
CA PRO A 720 -4.85 -32.80 11.81
C PRO A 720 -6.17 -32.95 12.59
N GLY A 721 -6.85 -34.08 12.42
CA GLY A 721 -8.17 -34.34 13.00
C GLY A 721 -9.34 -34.19 12.01
N GLN A 722 -9.13 -33.59 10.84
CA GLN A 722 -10.09 -33.59 9.75
C GLN A 722 -10.08 -34.94 8.99
N SER A 723 -11.05 -35.13 8.10
CA SER A 723 -11.15 -36.33 7.25
C SER A 723 -10.82 -36.02 5.80
N LEU A 724 -9.94 -36.81 5.19
CA LEU A 724 -9.60 -36.75 3.79
C LEU A 724 -10.60 -37.61 3.00
N THR A 725 -11.27 -37.03 2.01
CA THR A 725 -12.10 -37.76 1.05
C THR A 725 -11.22 -38.13 -0.14
N VAL A 726 -11.26 -39.39 -0.56
CA VAL A 726 -10.60 -39.88 -1.77
C VAL A 726 -11.69 -40.30 -2.75
N SER A 727 -11.60 -39.78 -3.98
CA SER A 727 -12.53 -40.09 -5.07
C SER A 727 -11.75 -40.61 -6.28
N LEU A 728 -12.25 -41.67 -6.91
CA LEU A 728 -11.70 -42.23 -8.15
C LEU A 728 -12.78 -42.17 -9.24
N VAL A 729 -12.43 -41.64 -10.41
CA VAL A 729 -13.25 -41.74 -11.62
C VAL A 729 -12.53 -42.64 -12.62
N ASP A 730 -13.13 -43.79 -12.90
CA ASP A 730 -12.62 -44.83 -13.80
C ASP A 730 -13.80 -45.59 -14.42
N SER A 731 -13.96 -45.47 -15.74
CA SER A 731 -15.05 -46.11 -16.49
C SER A 731 -14.85 -47.60 -16.71
N ASP A 732 -13.64 -48.10 -16.52
CA ASP A 732 -13.26 -49.47 -16.89
C ASP A 732 -13.54 -50.44 -15.72
N LEU A 733 -13.81 -49.87 -14.54
CA LEU A 733 -14.33 -50.54 -13.35
C LEU A 733 -15.88 -50.66 -13.33
N ASP A 734 -16.62 -49.93 -14.18
CA ASP A 734 -18.09 -50.06 -14.34
C ASP A 734 -18.43 -51.36 -15.09
N THR A 735 -18.33 -52.48 -14.36
CA THR A 735 -18.49 -53.83 -14.92
C THR A 735 -19.83 -54.48 -14.57
N THR A 736 -20.59 -53.94 -13.62
CA THR A 736 -21.88 -54.53 -13.19
C THR A 736 -22.98 -53.50 -12.92
N ALA A 737 -24.24 -53.94 -13.01
CA ALA A 737 -25.41 -53.09 -12.73
C ALA A 737 -25.71 -52.93 -11.23
N ALA A 738 -24.69 -52.95 -10.37
CA ALA A 738 -24.75 -52.79 -8.93
C ALA A 738 -23.47 -52.08 -8.46
N ALA A 739 -23.58 -51.21 -7.45
CA ALA A 739 -22.46 -50.43 -6.96
C ALA A 739 -21.25 -51.32 -6.59
N ASP A 740 -20.20 -51.25 -7.41
CA ASP A 740 -18.97 -52.02 -7.21
C ASP A 740 -18.02 -51.32 -6.21
N THR A 741 -16.98 -52.02 -5.77
CA THR A 741 -16.05 -51.56 -4.72
C THR A 741 -14.60 -51.80 -5.09
N ILE A 742 -13.76 -50.78 -4.92
CA ILE A 742 -12.32 -50.80 -5.22
C ILE A 742 -11.50 -50.41 -3.97
N VAL A 743 -10.23 -50.76 -3.94
CA VAL A 743 -9.31 -50.44 -2.82
C VAL A 743 -8.15 -49.61 -3.34
N VAL A 744 -7.90 -48.47 -2.71
CA VAL A 744 -6.69 -47.65 -2.86
C VAL A 744 -5.84 -47.75 -1.60
N VAL A 745 -4.57 -47.38 -1.70
CA VAL A 745 -3.71 -47.16 -0.52
C VAL A 745 -3.60 -45.67 -0.26
N VAL A 746 -3.67 -45.28 1.01
CA VAL A 746 -3.43 -43.92 1.48
C VAL A 746 -2.23 -43.98 2.44
N GLU A 747 -1.18 -43.21 2.19
CA GLU A 747 0.05 -43.21 2.99
C GLU A 747 0.52 -41.80 3.37
N ASN A 748 1.10 -41.63 4.56
CA ASN A 748 1.85 -40.44 4.94
C ASN A 748 3.31 -40.63 4.52
N LEU A 749 3.78 -39.80 3.58
CA LEU A 749 5.10 -39.92 2.97
C LEU A 749 6.27 -39.64 3.94
N SER A 750 6.02 -38.91 5.04
CA SER A 750 7.02 -38.56 6.04
C SER A 750 7.15 -39.62 7.13
N SER A 751 6.04 -40.09 7.67
CA SER A 751 6.03 -41.06 8.77
C SER A 751 6.03 -42.53 8.30
N GLY A 752 5.63 -42.80 7.06
CA GLY A 752 5.44 -44.16 6.53
C GLY A 752 4.18 -44.85 7.05
N ASP A 753 3.27 -44.11 7.67
CA ASP A 753 1.95 -44.61 8.06
C ASP A 753 1.08 -44.88 6.82
N SER A 754 0.26 -45.94 6.83
CA SER A 754 -0.36 -46.44 5.58
C SER A 754 -1.62 -47.29 5.81
N GLU A 755 -2.68 -46.95 5.09
CA GLU A 755 -4.02 -47.53 5.22
C GLU A 755 -4.60 -47.98 3.88
N SER A 756 -5.45 -49.01 3.93
CA SER A 756 -6.20 -49.51 2.76
C SER A 756 -7.62 -48.98 2.79
N LEU A 757 -7.93 -48.00 1.94
CA LEU A 757 -9.24 -47.37 1.86
C LEU A 757 -10.08 -48.05 0.78
N SER A 758 -11.26 -48.55 1.16
CA SER A 758 -12.21 -49.16 0.22
C SER A 758 -13.24 -48.13 -0.23
N LEU A 759 -13.18 -47.73 -1.50
CA LEU A 759 -14.18 -46.86 -2.12
C LEU A 759 -15.36 -47.70 -2.63
N THR A 760 -16.52 -47.08 -2.76
CA THR A 760 -17.75 -47.66 -3.33
C THR A 760 -18.30 -46.72 -4.41
N GLU A 761 -18.90 -47.25 -5.48
CA GLU A 761 -19.56 -46.39 -6.47
C GLU A 761 -20.62 -45.47 -5.84
N THR A 762 -20.64 -44.20 -6.27
CA THR A 762 -21.62 -43.17 -5.87
C THR A 762 -23.04 -43.48 -6.35
N GLY A 763 -23.18 -44.30 -7.39
CA GLY A 763 -24.43 -44.87 -7.86
C GLY A 763 -24.20 -46.08 -8.78
N PRO A 764 -25.23 -46.89 -9.11
CA PRO A 764 -25.04 -48.00 -10.04
C PRO A 764 -24.66 -47.48 -11.43
N THR A 765 -23.60 -48.04 -12.01
CA THR A 765 -23.05 -47.66 -13.33
C THR A 765 -22.73 -46.16 -13.40
N THR A 766 -21.87 -45.68 -12.50
CA THR A 766 -21.31 -44.32 -12.53
C THR A 766 -19.85 -44.29 -12.92
N GLY A 767 -19.07 -45.33 -12.59
CA GLY A 767 -17.61 -45.30 -12.70
C GLY A 767 -16.96 -44.25 -11.79
N GLU A 768 -17.70 -43.73 -10.81
CA GLU A 768 -17.24 -42.74 -9.84
C GLU A 768 -17.38 -43.35 -8.45
N PHE A 769 -16.26 -43.51 -7.75
CA PHE A 769 -16.16 -44.14 -6.45
C PHE A 769 -15.71 -43.12 -5.40
N ASP A 770 -16.24 -43.17 -4.18
CA ASP A 770 -15.74 -42.37 -3.05
C ASP A 770 -15.58 -43.17 -1.74
N ALA A 771 -14.74 -42.63 -0.85
CA ALA A 771 -14.68 -42.92 0.58
C ALA A 771 -13.92 -41.81 1.33
N ALA A 772 -14.04 -41.78 2.65
CA ALA A 772 -13.28 -40.85 3.51
C ALA A 772 -12.50 -41.58 4.60
N ILE A 773 -11.33 -41.05 4.94
CA ILE A 773 -10.42 -41.55 5.98
C ILE A 773 -10.09 -40.43 6.98
N GLY A 774 -10.02 -40.76 8.26
CA GLY A 774 -9.69 -39.79 9.32
C GLY A 774 -8.19 -39.51 9.39
N THR A 775 -7.82 -38.33 9.90
CA THR A 775 -6.45 -38.00 10.31
C THR A 775 -6.36 -37.76 11.82
N VAL A 776 -5.16 -37.82 12.39
CA VAL A 776 -4.90 -37.50 13.81
C VAL A 776 -3.51 -36.90 14.00
N PHE A 777 -3.34 -35.92 14.89
CA PHE A 777 -2.02 -35.38 15.22
C PHE A 777 -1.14 -36.44 15.89
N GLY A 778 0.06 -36.70 15.35
CA GLY A 778 1.02 -37.61 15.98
C GLY A 778 2.33 -37.79 15.21
N THR A 779 3.43 -38.00 15.95
CA THR A 779 4.79 -38.19 15.42
C THR A 779 5.04 -39.59 14.83
N GLY A 780 4.07 -40.13 14.07
CA GLY A 780 4.09 -41.47 13.46
C GLY A 780 2.98 -42.40 13.98
N GLY A 781 2.30 -43.08 13.03
CA GLY A 781 1.11 -43.90 13.26
C GLY A 781 1.33 -45.42 13.21
N THR A 782 0.25 -46.18 13.01
CA THR A 782 0.24 -47.65 13.02
C THR A 782 -0.55 -48.23 11.85
N SER A 783 0.14 -48.43 10.73
CA SER A 783 -0.42 -48.94 9.47
C SER A 783 -1.39 -50.12 9.65
N GLY A 784 -2.65 -49.92 9.28
CA GLY A 784 -3.77 -50.85 9.43
C GLY A 784 -4.69 -50.59 10.63
N ASP A 785 -4.71 -49.38 11.21
CA ASP A 785 -5.64 -48.95 12.28
C ASP A 785 -6.82 -48.07 11.79
N ALA A 786 -6.79 -47.68 10.51
CA ALA A 786 -7.77 -46.88 9.77
C ALA A 786 -7.80 -45.36 10.07
N VAL A 787 -6.74 -44.79 10.66
CA VAL A 787 -6.56 -43.34 10.80
C VAL A 787 -5.11 -42.94 10.44
N ILE A 788 -4.93 -42.02 9.49
CA ILE A 788 -3.58 -41.56 9.12
C ILE A 788 -3.07 -40.61 10.21
N SER A 789 -1.95 -40.95 10.85
CA SER A 789 -1.27 -40.05 11.78
C SER A 789 -0.44 -39.01 11.01
N VAL A 790 -0.55 -37.74 11.40
CA VAL A 790 -0.02 -36.60 10.65
C VAL A 790 0.54 -35.48 11.53
N GLN A 791 1.41 -34.65 10.96
CA GLN A 791 1.89 -33.38 11.50
C GLN A 791 1.91 -32.29 10.42
N ALA A 792 1.90 -31.02 10.80
CA ALA A 792 2.01 -29.91 9.85
C ALA A 792 3.30 -30.01 9.00
N GLY A 793 3.18 -29.77 7.69
CA GLY A 793 4.28 -29.91 6.71
C GLY A 793 4.46 -31.32 6.15
N GLU A 794 3.69 -32.32 6.60
CA GLU A 794 3.69 -33.65 5.99
C GLU A 794 2.77 -33.74 4.75
N THR A 795 2.83 -34.85 4.02
CA THR A 795 2.02 -35.09 2.82
C THR A 795 1.38 -36.46 2.87
N ILE A 796 0.06 -36.51 2.68
CA ILE A 796 -0.71 -37.73 2.50
C ILE A 796 -0.83 -37.99 1.00
N ARG A 797 -0.47 -39.20 0.55
CA ARG A 797 -0.66 -39.67 -0.83
C ARG A 797 -1.71 -40.77 -0.87
N ALA A 798 -2.76 -40.58 -1.64
CA ALA A 798 -3.59 -41.67 -2.14
C ALA A 798 -2.99 -42.19 -3.46
N TYR A 799 -2.98 -43.51 -3.68
CA TYR A 799 -2.59 -44.09 -4.97
C TYR A 799 -3.42 -45.31 -5.38
N TYR A 800 -3.63 -45.42 -6.69
CA TYR A 800 -4.40 -46.46 -7.37
C TYR A 800 -3.57 -47.08 -8.52
N ASP A 801 -3.62 -48.41 -8.65
CA ASP A 801 -2.90 -49.19 -9.67
C ASP A 801 -3.88 -49.53 -10.81
N ASP A 802 -3.95 -48.63 -11.79
CA ASP A 802 -4.76 -48.75 -13.01
C ASP A 802 -4.12 -49.79 -13.95
N VAL A 803 -4.95 -50.65 -14.57
CA VAL A 803 -4.54 -51.83 -15.34
C VAL A 803 -4.83 -51.69 -16.84
N LEU A 804 -5.43 -50.58 -17.31
CA LEU A 804 -5.79 -50.41 -18.73
C LEU A 804 -5.73 -48.96 -19.23
N GLY A 805 -4.53 -48.53 -19.64
CA GLY A 805 -4.29 -47.18 -20.15
C GLY A 805 -4.99 -46.84 -21.47
N THR A 806 -5.04 -45.54 -21.79
CA THR A 806 -5.73 -45.00 -22.98
C THR A 806 -5.18 -45.45 -24.34
N ILE A 807 -3.98 -46.04 -24.38
CA ILE A 807 -3.43 -46.68 -25.59
C ILE A 807 -3.48 -48.22 -25.55
N GLY A 808 -4.00 -48.80 -24.46
CA GLY A 808 -4.07 -50.23 -24.17
C GLY A 808 -2.77 -50.80 -23.60
N ASP A 809 -2.06 -49.99 -22.82
CA ASP A 809 -0.90 -50.34 -22.01
C ASP A 809 -1.25 -50.51 -20.52
N ASP A 810 -0.23 -50.85 -19.73
CA ASP A 810 -0.25 -50.99 -18.26
C ASP A 810 0.32 -49.67 -17.70
N PRO A 811 -0.53 -48.71 -17.27
CA PRO A 811 -0.11 -47.35 -16.96
C PRO A 811 0.69 -47.25 -15.65
N ALA A 812 1.27 -46.08 -15.38
CA ALA A 812 1.84 -45.81 -14.06
C ALA A 812 0.72 -45.52 -13.05
N PRO A 813 0.88 -45.91 -11.75
CA PRO A 813 -0.14 -45.68 -10.73
C PRO A 813 -0.64 -44.24 -10.68
N VAL A 814 -1.96 -44.08 -10.63
CA VAL A 814 -2.63 -42.79 -10.48
C VAL A 814 -2.48 -42.33 -9.05
N ILE A 815 -1.95 -41.13 -8.83
CA ILE A 815 -1.68 -40.58 -7.49
C ILE A 815 -2.46 -39.29 -7.25
N ALA A 816 -2.83 -39.05 -6.00
CA ALA A 816 -3.40 -37.79 -5.53
C ALA A 816 -2.82 -37.45 -4.15
N ASP A 817 -2.16 -36.29 -4.05
CA ASP A 817 -1.50 -35.83 -2.84
C ASP A 817 -2.34 -34.74 -2.15
N ALA A 818 -2.37 -34.77 -0.81
CA ALA A 818 -2.93 -33.72 0.04
C ALA A 818 -1.89 -33.31 1.10
N ALA A 819 -1.64 -32.02 1.25
CA ALA A 819 -0.69 -31.48 2.20
C ALA A 819 -1.33 -31.29 3.58
N VAL A 820 -0.58 -31.57 4.65
CA VAL A 820 -1.03 -31.36 6.02
C VAL A 820 -0.58 -29.98 6.49
N THR A 821 -1.52 -29.15 6.94
CA THR A 821 -1.23 -27.79 7.46
C THR A 821 -1.41 -27.75 8.98
N GLY A 822 -0.74 -26.81 9.65
CA GLY A 822 -1.06 -26.43 11.02
C GLY A 822 -2.22 -25.43 11.05
N GLY A 823 -2.72 -25.14 12.25
CA GLY A 823 -3.55 -23.95 12.48
C GLY A 823 -2.68 -22.69 12.66
N PHE A 824 -3.31 -21.55 12.86
CA PHE A 824 -2.64 -20.31 13.25
C PHE A 824 -2.54 -20.23 14.77
N SER A 825 -1.35 -20.46 15.32
CA SER A 825 -1.09 -20.22 16.76
C SER A 825 -1.54 -18.81 17.15
N GLY A 826 -2.58 -18.70 17.96
CA GLY A 826 -3.14 -17.43 18.38
C GLY A 826 -2.17 -16.63 19.25
N THR A 827 -2.45 -15.36 19.47
CA THR A 827 -1.70 -14.51 20.40
C THR A 827 -2.65 -13.67 21.24
N LEU A 828 -2.52 -13.80 22.57
CA LEU A 828 -3.28 -12.99 23.53
C LEU A 828 -2.48 -11.75 23.93
N THR A 829 -3.13 -10.58 23.87
CA THR A 829 -2.62 -9.32 24.43
C THR A 829 -3.68 -8.66 25.32
N ALA A 830 -3.23 -7.94 26.35
CA ALA A 830 -4.08 -7.09 27.18
C ALA A 830 -3.33 -5.79 27.50
N GLY A 831 -4.05 -4.66 27.48
CA GLY A 831 -3.46 -3.33 27.62
C GLY A 831 -4.42 -2.33 28.30
N PRO A 832 -3.92 -1.28 28.97
CA PRO A 832 -2.50 -1.01 29.25
C PRO A 832 -1.85 -2.08 30.14
N ALA A 833 -0.51 -2.15 30.14
CA ALA A 833 0.22 -3.16 30.92
C ALA A 833 0.07 -2.99 32.45
N ALA A 834 -0.25 -1.77 32.88
CA ALA A 834 -0.72 -1.46 34.23
C ALA A 834 -1.79 -0.37 34.18
N ILE A 835 -2.77 -0.43 35.09
CA ILE A 835 -3.94 0.46 35.15
C ILE A 835 -4.15 1.04 36.55
N LEU A 836 -4.95 2.10 36.68
CA LEU A 836 -5.53 2.57 37.93
C LEU A 836 -6.94 1.97 38.18
N PRO A 837 -7.39 1.81 39.44
CA PRO A 837 -8.74 1.33 39.73
C PRO A 837 -9.84 2.22 39.12
N GLY A 838 -10.66 1.65 38.23
CA GLY A 838 -11.70 2.38 37.49
C GLY A 838 -11.39 2.56 36.00
N GLU A 839 -10.14 2.33 35.57
CA GLU A 839 -9.80 2.29 34.15
C GLU A 839 -10.31 1.02 33.45
N THR A 840 -10.15 0.98 32.13
CA THR A 840 -10.64 -0.12 31.27
C THR A 840 -9.47 -0.93 30.74
N ILE A 841 -9.53 -2.26 30.93
CA ILE A 841 -8.61 -3.21 30.30
C ILE A 841 -9.12 -3.48 28.89
N THR A 842 -8.34 -3.12 27.88
CA THR A 842 -8.50 -3.61 26.50
C THR A 842 -7.85 -4.99 26.37
N VAL A 843 -8.46 -5.88 25.60
CA VAL A 843 -7.94 -7.21 25.29
C VAL A 843 -8.09 -7.44 23.80
N ALA A 844 -7.02 -7.89 23.17
CA ALA A 844 -7.01 -8.28 21.76
C ALA A 844 -6.41 -9.67 21.61
N ILE A 845 -7.11 -10.53 20.86
CA ILE A 845 -6.58 -11.80 20.36
C ILE A 845 -6.35 -11.66 18.87
N THR A 846 -5.16 -12.04 18.40
CA THR A 846 -4.90 -12.29 16.98
C THR A 846 -4.79 -13.80 16.78
N ASP A 847 -5.81 -14.41 16.19
CA ASP A 847 -5.96 -15.84 15.95
C ASP A 847 -6.90 -16.04 14.73
N HIS A 848 -6.39 -16.65 13.66
CA HIS A 848 -7.12 -16.85 12.41
C HIS A 848 -7.85 -18.21 12.33
N ASP A 849 -7.64 -19.15 13.26
CA ASP A 849 -8.40 -20.41 13.29
C ASP A 849 -9.86 -20.18 13.74
N LEU A 850 -10.13 -18.99 14.28
CA LEU A 850 -11.44 -18.51 14.70
C LEU A 850 -12.25 -17.80 13.60
N ASP A 851 -11.66 -17.53 12.43
CA ASP A 851 -12.31 -16.88 11.28
C ASP A 851 -13.32 -17.84 10.61
N SER A 852 -14.46 -18.07 11.26
CA SER A 852 -15.41 -19.13 10.88
C SER A 852 -16.49 -18.68 9.90
N SER A 853 -16.71 -17.37 9.76
CA SER A 853 -17.80 -16.81 8.96
C SER A 853 -17.40 -15.52 8.22
N GLY A 854 -18.06 -15.26 7.08
CA GLY A 854 -17.86 -14.03 6.30
C GLY A 854 -18.47 -12.76 6.92
N VAL A 855 -18.55 -12.71 8.24
CA VAL A 855 -19.13 -11.66 9.09
C VAL A 855 -18.30 -11.64 10.39
N ALA A 856 -18.09 -10.46 10.97
CA ALA A 856 -17.38 -10.32 12.25
C ALA A 856 -17.90 -11.31 13.32
N ASP A 857 -17.08 -12.31 13.64
CA ASP A 857 -17.41 -13.31 14.66
C ASP A 857 -17.14 -12.75 16.10
N SER A 858 -17.46 -13.52 17.14
CA SER A 858 -17.28 -13.06 18.53
C SER A 858 -16.95 -14.20 19.50
N ILE A 859 -15.96 -13.97 20.37
CA ILE A 859 -15.43 -14.96 21.31
C ILE A 859 -15.49 -14.45 22.76
N GLY A 860 -15.49 -15.38 23.73
CA GLY A 860 -15.54 -15.05 25.16
C GLY A 860 -14.27 -15.48 25.87
N VAL A 861 -13.53 -14.53 26.43
CA VAL A 861 -12.35 -14.78 27.30
C VAL A 861 -12.67 -14.45 28.75
N ILE A 862 -11.93 -15.04 29.69
CA ILE A 862 -12.14 -14.82 31.13
C ILE A 862 -11.00 -13.97 31.67
N ALA A 863 -11.36 -12.86 32.33
CA ALA A 863 -10.47 -12.08 33.17
C ALA A 863 -10.70 -12.46 34.64
N VAL A 864 -9.63 -12.57 35.42
CA VAL A 864 -9.65 -12.97 36.83
C VAL A 864 -8.81 -12.01 37.66
N ASN A 865 -9.38 -11.38 38.68
CA ASN A 865 -8.58 -10.71 39.70
C ASN A 865 -7.92 -11.81 40.56
N THR A 866 -6.60 -11.93 40.45
CA THR A 866 -5.82 -13.00 41.08
C THR A 866 -5.75 -12.92 42.60
N VAL A 867 -6.11 -11.77 43.20
CA VAL A 867 -6.10 -11.51 44.64
C VAL A 867 -7.48 -11.75 45.26
N THR A 868 -8.54 -11.21 44.65
CA THR A 868 -9.92 -11.38 45.16
C THR A 868 -10.55 -12.70 44.74
N GLY A 869 -10.10 -13.29 43.62
CA GLY A 869 -10.69 -14.48 43.00
C GLY A 869 -11.99 -14.21 42.22
N GLU A 870 -12.32 -12.93 41.98
CA GLU A 870 -13.40 -12.50 41.10
C GLU A 870 -13.07 -12.79 39.63
N ASN A 871 -14.09 -13.08 38.81
CA ASN A 871 -13.91 -13.26 37.39
C ASN A 871 -15.09 -12.78 36.54
N GLU A 872 -14.76 -12.09 35.44
CA GLU A 872 -15.72 -11.57 34.46
C GLU A 872 -15.40 -12.09 33.05
N THR A 873 -16.43 -12.15 32.20
CA THR A 873 -16.29 -12.61 30.80
C THR A 873 -16.24 -11.42 29.86
N ILE A 874 -15.13 -11.27 29.14
CA ILE A 874 -14.99 -10.26 28.10
C ILE A 874 -15.44 -10.89 26.78
N VAL A 875 -16.43 -10.25 26.13
CA VAL A 875 -16.77 -10.58 24.75
C VAL A 875 -15.85 -9.77 23.85
N LEU A 876 -14.98 -10.46 23.11
CA LEU A 876 -14.19 -9.88 22.04
C LEU A 876 -14.97 -10.02 20.72
N VAL A 877 -14.95 -8.99 19.90
CA VAL A 877 -15.61 -8.96 18.58
C VAL A 877 -14.54 -8.73 17.53
N GLU A 878 -14.67 -9.44 16.41
CA GLU A 878 -13.76 -9.31 15.27
C GLU A 878 -13.76 -7.87 14.72
N THR A 879 -12.58 -7.32 14.43
CA THR A 879 -12.40 -5.94 13.97
C THR A 879 -12.73 -5.76 12.49
N GLY A 880 -12.64 -6.83 11.70
CA GLY A 880 -13.09 -6.93 10.32
C GLY A 880 -14.08 -8.09 10.12
N ALA A 881 -13.97 -8.77 8.98
CA ALA A 881 -14.59 -10.07 8.76
C ALA A 881 -13.56 -10.95 8.06
N ASN A 882 -13.20 -12.10 8.65
CA ASN A 882 -12.00 -12.88 8.33
C ASN A 882 -10.71 -12.03 8.47
N SER A 883 -10.59 -11.34 9.59
CA SER A 883 -9.47 -10.49 9.98
C SER A 883 -8.57 -11.12 11.06
N GLY A 884 -9.01 -12.19 11.72
CA GLY A 884 -8.30 -12.86 12.81
C GLY A 884 -8.09 -12.03 14.07
N VAL A 885 -8.49 -10.76 14.10
CA VAL A 885 -8.20 -9.83 15.21
C VAL A 885 -9.50 -9.50 15.94
N PHE A 886 -9.64 -10.07 17.14
CA PHE A 886 -10.79 -9.93 18.02
C PHE A 886 -10.47 -8.97 19.17
N GLU A 887 -11.16 -7.83 19.24
CA GLU A 887 -10.97 -6.81 20.27
C GLU A 887 -12.16 -6.72 21.23
N GLY A 888 -11.88 -6.43 22.49
CA GLY A 888 -12.91 -6.18 23.51
C GLY A 888 -12.36 -5.45 24.73
N SER A 889 -13.25 -5.08 25.64
CA SER A 889 -12.91 -4.21 26.77
C SER A 889 -13.66 -4.58 28.05
N LEU A 890 -12.97 -4.57 29.18
CA LEU A 890 -13.52 -4.78 30.52
C LEU A 890 -13.29 -3.56 31.39
N ALA A 891 -14.36 -2.96 31.89
CA ALA A 891 -14.27 -1.90 32.88
C ALA A 891 -13.84 -2.47 34.24
N THR A 892 -13.04 -1.71 34.99
CA THR A 892 -12.75 -2.01 36.40
C THR A 892 -13.48 -1.04 37.33
N ALA A 893 -13.43 -1.30 38.64
CA ALA A 893 -13.83 -0.37 39.69
C ALA A 893 -12.98 -0.59 40.96
N PHE A 894 -12.88 0.43 41.82
CA PHE A 894 -12.27 0.24 43.14
C PHE A 894 -13.13 -0.66 44.04
N GLY A 895 -12.57 -1.78 44.50
CA GLY A 895 -13.22 -2.68 45.44
C GLY A 895 -12.30 -3.72 46.05
N ALA A 896 -12.02 -3.59 47.36
CA ALA A 896 -11.19 -4.50 48.15
C ALA A 896 -11.82 -5.90 48.42
N THR A 897 -12.90 -6.25 47.72
CA THR A 897 -13.57 -7.56 47.76
C THR A 897 -14.28 -7.82 46.43
N ALA A 898 -14.26 -9.08 45.96
CA ALA A 898 -15.03 -9.52 44.81
C ALA A 898 -16.52 -9.11 44.89
N GLY A 899 -17.04 -8.61 43.78
CA GLY A 899 -18.38 -8.10 43.58
C GLY A 899 -19.38 -9.12 43.02
N PRO A 900 -20.46 -8.63 42.37
CA PRO A 900 -21.54 -9.47 41.84
C PRO A 900 -21.22 -10.05 40.45
N ALA A 901 -20.57 -11.22 40.45
CA ALA A 901 -20.16 -11.94 39.22
C ALA A 901 -21.22 -11.95 38.09
N GLY A 902 -20.81 -11.53 36.90
CA GLY A 902 -21.61 -11.36 35.69
C GLY A 902 -22.25 -9.98 35.55
N ASP A 903 -21.68 -8.92 36.15
CA ASP A 903 -22.10 -7.53 35.96
C ASP A 903 -21.23 -6.74 34.95
N ASN A 904 -20.21 -7.40 34.38
CA ASN A 904 -19.23 -6.85 33.43
C ASN A 904 -18.30 -5.77 34.00
N GLN A 905 -18.11 -5.70 35.33
CA GLN A 905 -17.15 -4.79 35.97
C GLN A 905 -16.30 -5.52 37.01
N LEU A 906 -14.98 -5.57 36.79
CA LEU A 906 -14.06 -6.26 37.70
C LEU A 906 -13.64 -5.33 38.86
N ASN A 907 -13.84 -5.75 40.11
CA ASN A 907 -13.39 -4.99 41.26
C ASN A 907 -11.90 -5.24 41.50
N VAL A 908 -11.15 -4.16 41.66
CA VAL A 908 -9.70 -4.14 41.83
C VAL A 908 -9.30 -3.12 42.90
N GLN A 909 -8.10 -3.26 43.43
CA GLN A 909 -7.44 -2.31 44.33
C GLN A 909 -5.96 -2.20 43.93
N ALA A 910 -5.29 -1.13 44.36
CA ALA A 910 -3.87 -0.94 44.07
C ALA A 910 -3.02 -2.11 44.60
N GLY A 911 -2.17 -2.68 43.76
CA GLY A 911 -1.38 -3.88 44.03
C GLY A 911 -2.03 -5.22 43.64
N ASP A 912 -3.27 -5.23 43.13
CA ASP A 912 -3.86 -6.42 42.52
C ASP A 912 -3.23 -6.71 41.13
N SER A 913 -3.47 -7.93 40.62
CA SER A 913 -3.12 -8.33 39.26
C SER A 913 -4.32 -9.01 38.59
N VAL A 914 -4.70 -8.53 37.41
CA VAL A 914 -5.79 -9.08 36.60
C VAL A 914 -5.19 -10.00 35.53
N SER A 915 -5.50 -11.28 35.65
CA SER A 915 -5.06 -12.34 34.74
C SER A 915 -6.14 -12.59 33.69
N VAL A 916 -5.84 -12.35 32.42
CA VAL A 916 -6.66 -12.75 31.27
C VAL A 916 -6.07 -14.02 30.67
N SER A 917 -6.89 -15.03 30.39
CA SER A 917 -6.43 -16.30 29.81
C SER A 917 -7.15 -16.64 28.50
N TYR A 918 -6.40 -17.20 27.54
CA TYR A 918 -6.90 -17.72 26.26
C TYR A 918 -6.43 -19.16 26.05
N ASP A 919 -7.31 -19.99 25.50
CA ASP A 919 -7.13 -21.41 25.27
C ASP A 919 -7.25 -21.64 23.75
N ASP A 920 -6.11 -21.58 23.07
CA ASP A 920 -5.94 -21.86 21.64
C ASP A 920 -6.15 -23.36 21.39
N ALA A 921 -6.79 -23.74 20.29
CA ALA A 921 -7.10 -25.14 19.99
C ALA A 921 -6.10 -25.82 19.02
N LEU A 922 -5.37 -25.06 18.20
CA LEU A 922 -4.63 -25.56 17.03
C LEU A 922 -3.44 -24.64 16.65
N GLY A 923 -2.27 -24.91 17.24
CA GLY A 923 -1.05 -24.20 16.87
C GLY A 923 -0.48 -24.58 15.49
N THR A 924 0.56 -23.87 15.07
CA THR A 924 1.26 -24.02 13.78
C THR A 924 1.87 -25.39 13.50
N ALA A 925 2.07 -26.24 14.50
CA ALA A 925 2.49 -27.64 14.31
C ALA A 925 1.31 -28.64 14.21
N GLY A 926 0.07 -28.18 14.41
CA GLY A 926 -1.14 -29.00 14.46
C GLY A 926 -1.44 -29.62 15.83
N ASN A 927 -0.84 -29.10 16.90
CA ASN A 927 -1.11 -29.50 18.28
C ASN A 927 -1.95 -28.45 19.02
N ASP A 928 -2.73 -28.91 19.99
CA ASP A 928 -3.28 -28.16 21.12
C ASP A 928 -2.14 -27.41 21.86
N PRO A 929 -2.07 -26.07 21.84
CA PRO A 929 -1.01 -25.29 22.47
C PRO A 929 -1.10 -25.24 24.00
N ALA A 930 -0.31 -24.38 24.64
CA ALA A 930 -0.41 -24.14 26.08
C ALA A 930 -1.22 -22.86 26.33
N VAL A 931 -2.23 -22.96 27.21
CA VAL A 931 -3.08 -21.84 27.67
C VAL A 931 -2.26 -20.56 27.84
N GLN A 932 -2.55 -19.55 27.04
CA GLN A 932 -1.91 -18.25 27.12
C GLN A 932 -2.48 -17.47 28.29
N THR A 933 -1.65 -16.64 28.93
CA THR A 933 -2.08 -15.82 30.06
C THR A 933 -1.30 -14.52 30.08
N VAL A 934 -2.02 -13.40 30.06
CA VAL A 934 -1.47 -12.04 30.22
C VAL A 934 -1.93 -11.51 31.57
N SER A 935 -1.07 -10.77 32.26
CA SER A 935 -1.38 -10.12 33.54
C SER A 935 -1.25 -8.61 33.42
N VAL A 936 -2.32 -7.89 33.76
CA VAL A 936 -2.32 -6.43 33.91
C VAL A 936 -2.16 -6.10 35.40
N LEU A 937 -1.19 -5.24 35.73
CA LEU A 937 -0.96 -4.80 37.10
C LEU A 937 -1.92 -3.64 37.46
N VAL A 938 -2.38 -3.58 38.71
CA VAL A 938 -3.15 -2.43 39.20
C VAL A 938 -2.22 -1.56 40.05
N ASN A 939 -1.98 -0.34 39.59
CA ASN A 939 -1.07 0.64 40.19
C ASN A 939 -1.73 1.43 41.33
N ASN A 940 -0.90 2.17 42.07
CA ASN A 940 -1.33 3.20 43.01
C ASN A 940 -1.60 4.53 42.25
N GLY A 941 -2.54 5.34 42.71
CA GLY A 941 -2.63 6.76 42.34
C GLY A 941 -1.62 7.64 43.09
N ASN A 942 -1.66 8.95 42.87
CA ASN A 942 -0.73 9.93 43.45
C ASN A 942 -1.45 11.01 44.26
N THR A 943 -1.61 10.81 45.57
CA THR A 943 -2.33 11.78 46.43
C THR A 943 -1.85 13.22 46.26
N GLY A 944 -2.77 14.10 45.87
CA GLY A 944 -2.53 15.50 45.60
C GLY A 944 -2.18 16.32 46.85
N THR A 945 -1.71 17.56 46.63
CA THR A 945 -1.35 18.50 47.70
C THR A 945 -1.73 19.93 47.33
N LEU A 946 -2.38 20.64 48.25
CA LEU A 946 -2.91 22.00 48.05
C LEU A 946 -2.23 23.02 48.98
N SER A 947 -1.98 24.24 48.48
CA SER A 947 -1.30 25.30 49.22
C SER A 947 -1.71 26.72 48.82
N HIS A 948 -1.52 27.67 49.74
CA HIS A 948 -1.60 29.12 49.50
C HIS A 948 -0.20 29.75 49.59
N ASP A 949 0.05 30.81 48.83
CA ASP A 949 1.29 31.60 48.90
C ASP A 949 1.35 32.53 50.14
N LEU A 950 0.20 33.00 50.61
CA LEU A 950 0.03 33.85 51.78
C LEU A 950 -0.70 33.11 52.90
N THR A 951 -0.09 33.01 54.09
CA THR A 951 -0.75 32.47 55.29
C THR A 951 -1.72 33.47 55.94
N SER A 952 -1.61 34.75 55.59
CA SER A 952 -2.45 35.84 56.11
C SER A 952 -2.48 37.00 55.12
N LEU A 953 -3.60 37.71 55.05
CA LEU A 953 -3.85 38.78 54.08
C LEU A 953 -4.64 39.96 54.67
N THR A 954 -4.59 41.12 54.03
CA THR A 954 -5.53 42.22 54.29
C THR A 954 -6.72 42.21 53.31
N PRO A 955 -7.90 42.74 53.67
CA PRO A 955 -9.04 42.84 52.75
C PRO A 955 -8.70 43.60 51.47
N GLY A 956 -8.93 42.98 50.31
CA GLY A 956 -8.54 43.54 49.00
C GLY A 956 -7.27 42.93 48.41
N GLN A 957 -6.52 42.14 49.17
CA GLN A 957 -5.35 41.41 48.69
C GLN A 957 -5.76 40.08 48.02
N SER A 958 -5.09 39.74 46.91
CA SER A 958 -5.28 38.46 46.23
C SER A 958 -4.38 37.36 46.82
N ILE A 959 -4.83 36.10 46.77
CA ILE A 959 -4.09 34.91 47.23
C ILE A 959 -3.76 34.04 46.02
N GLY A 960 -2.49 33.65 45.87
CA GLY A 960 -2.06 32.62 44.93
C GLY A 960 -2.34 31.22 45.51
N VAL A 961 -3.02 30.38 44.73
CA VAL A 961 -3.34 29.00 45.10
C VAL A 961 -2.59 28.04 44.18
N ALA A 962 -1.92 27.05 44.76
CA ALA A 962 -1.16 26.05 44.02
C ALA A 962 -1.57 24.62 44.46
N LEU A 963 -1.90 23.79 43.47
CA LEU A 963 -2.17 22.37 43.60
C LEU A 963 -1.05 21.60 42.89
N THR A 964 -0.51 20.57 43.53
CA THR A 964 0.33 19.56 42.88
C THR A 964 -0.39 18.22 42.96
N ASP A 965 -0.78 17.68 41.81
CA ASP A 965 -1.49 16.41 41.65
C ASP A 965 -1.13 15.85 40.26
N LEU A 966 -0.63 14.61 40.22
CA LEU A 966 -0.16 13.98 38.99
C LEU A 966 -1.25 13.13 38.31
N ASP A 967 -2.34 12.80 39.01
CA ASP A 967 -3.46 12.03 38.45
C ASP A 967 -4.41 12.95 37.64
N LEU A 968 -4.22 14.27 37.72
CA LEU A 968 -4.83 15.29 36.87
C LEU A 968 -4.00 15.66 35.61
N ASP A 969 -2.80 15.10 35.45
CA ASP A 969 -1.88 15.41 34.34
C ASP A 969 -2.19 14.52 33.12
N THR A 970 -3.18 14.92 32.32
CA THR A 970 -3.80 14.04 31.32
C THR A 970 -3.37 14.29 29.88
N SER A 971 -2.69 15.41 29.60
CA SER A 971 -2.38 15.81 28.23
C SER A 971 -1.05 16.56 28.09
N ALA A 972 -0.43 16.45 26.90
CA ALA A 972 0.77 17.20 26.56
C ALA A 972 0.51 18.70 26.25
N VAL A 973 -0.55 19.27 26.84
CA VAL A 973 -0.96 20.67 26.80
C VAL A 973 -1.32 21.05 28.25
N ALA A 974 -1.03 22.26 28.68
CA ALA A 974 -1.31 22.70 30.05
C ALA A 974 -2.80 22.53 30.41
N ASP A 975 -3.10 21.54 31.26
CA ASP A 975 -4.46 21.19 31.67
C ASP A 975 -5.01 22.20 32.72
N THR A 976 -6.31 22.12 33.04
CA THR A 976 -6.97 23.05 33.98
C THR A 976 -7.92 22.35 34.94
N VAL A 977 -7.83 22.67 36.23
CA VAL A 977 -8.72 22.19 37.29
C VAL A 977 -9.47 23.36 37.95
N ILE A 978 -10.71 23.14 38.38
CA ILE A 978 -11.51 24.14 39.09
C ILE A 978 -11.71 23.67 40.53
N ILE A 979 -11.28 24.49 41.49
CA ILE A 979 -11.47 24.22 42.93
C ILE A 979 -12.34 25.31 43.57
N ALA A 980 -12.90 25.00 44.74
CA ALA A 980 -13.79 25.91 45.47
C ALA A 980 -13.03 26.71 46.54
N VAL A 981 -13.42 27.96 46.73
CA VAL A 981 -12.88 28.85 47.77
C VAL A 981 -14.04 29.49 48.55
N GLU A 982 -14.00 29.44 49.88
CA GLU A 982 -15.03 29.99 50.76
C GLU A 982 -14.46 30.92 51.84
N ASN A 983 -15.26 31.90 52.27
CA ASN A 983 -15.04 32.60 53.53
C ASN A 983 -15.82 31.86 54.63
N ILE A 984 -15.12 31.21 55.56
CA ILE A 984 -15.73 30.28 56.51
C ILE A 984 -16.59 30.98 57.58
N PHE A 985 -16.49 32.30 57.71
CA PHE A 985 -17.23 33.13 58.66
C PHE A 985 -18.42 33.89 58.03
N ILE A 986 -18.45 34.04 56.70
CA ILE A 986 -19.56 34.64 55.94
C ILE A 986 -20.29 33.56 55.11
N PRO A 987 -21.11 32.69 55.75
CA PRO A 987 -21.77 31.58 55.07
C PRO A 987 -22.83 32.06 54.08
N GLY A 988 -22.58 31.83 52.80
CA GLY A 988 -23.47 32.23 51.69
C GLY A 988 -22.71 32.63 50.42
N GLU A 989 -21.40 32.78 50.50
CA GLU A 989 -20.52 33.15 49.39
C GLU A 989 -19.47 32.05 49.15
N THR A 990 -19.41 31.57 47.91
CA THR A 990 -18.41 30.61 47.44
C THR A 990 -17.90 31.10 46.10
N ALA A 991 -16.59 31.30 45.99
CA ALA A 991 -15.90 31.54 44.73
C ALA A 991 -15.40 30.21 44.15
N SER A 992 -15.07 30.22 42.86
CA SER A 992 -14.44 29.10 42.17
C SER A 992 -13.24 29.62 41.39
N ILE A 993 -12.10 28.96 41.52
CA ILE A 993 -10.83 29.37 40.92
C ILE A 993 -10.40 28.30 39.91
N THR A 994 -10.11 28.72 38.68
CA THR A 994 -9.48 27.84 37.68
C THR A 994 -7.97 27.90 37.88
N LEU A 995 -7.38 26.79 38.32
CA LEU A 995 -5.94 26.61 38.31
C LEU A 995 -5.53 26.11 36.92
N THR A 996 -4.48 26.69 36.35
CA THR A 996 -3.89 26.27 35.06
C THR A 996 -2.53 25.65 35.32
N GLU A 997 -2.18 24.61 34.57
CA GLU A 997 -0.89 23.95 34.71
C GLU A 997 0.29 24.88 34.36
N THR A 998 1.41 24.77 35.10
CA THR A 998 2.57 25.66 34.97
C THR A 998 3.46 25.38 33.76
N GLY A 999 3.26 24.22 33.12
CA GLY A 999 3.83 23.77 31.86
C GLY A 999 3.22 22.40 31.54
N ALA A 1000 3.30 21.89 30.32
CA ALA A 1000 2.69 20.61 29.99
C ALA A 1000 3.48 19.42 30.58
N ASN A 1001 2.78 18.43 31.16
CA ASN A 1001 3.34 17.26 31.84
C ASN A 1001 4.18 17.61 33.09
N THR A 1002 3.60 18.42 33.98
CA THR A 1002 4.20 18.85 35.25
C THR A 1002 3.40 18.44 36.50
N GLY A 1003 2.08 18.21 36.38
CA GLY A 1003 1.18 17.95 37.50
C GLY A 1003 1.09 19.10 38.52
N VAL A 1004 1.47 20.33 38.14
CA VAL A 1004 1.48 21.51 39.02
C VAL A 1004 0.60 22.61 38.45
N PHE A 1005 -0.52 22.87 39.11
CA PHE A 1005 -1.55 23.84 38.70
C PHE A 1005 -1.52 25.07 39.61
N GLN A 1006 -1.63 26.26 39.03
CA GLN A 1006 -1.63 27.54 39.75
C GLN A 1006 -2.75 28.48 39.30
N GLY A 1007 -3.24 29.31 40.22
CA GLY A 1007 -4.21 30.37 39.96
C GLY A 1007 -4.17 31.44 41.04
N VAL A 1008 -4.97 32.50 40.89
CA VAL A 1008 -5.13 33.56 41.89
C VAL A 1008 -6.62 33.79 42.18
N ILE A 1009 -7.00 33.89 43.46
CA ILE A 1009 -8.30 34.37 43.92
C ILE A 1009 -8.16 35.80 44.46
N ASN A 1010 -9.09 36.68 44.12
CA ASN A 1010 -9.11 38.06 44.61
C ASN A 1010 -10.03 38.18 45.83
N THR A 1011 -9.72 39.08 46.76
CA THR A 1011 -10.63 39.44 47.85
C THR A 1011 -11.06 40.90 47.76
N ALA A 1012 -12.10 41.26 48.50
CA ALA A 1012 -12.53 42.64 48.71
C ALA A 1012 -13.07 42.83 50.13
N TYR A 1013 -13.11 44.06 50.64
CA TYR A 1013 -13.72 44.31 51.93
C TYR A 1013 -15.25 44.13 51.87
N GLY A 1014 -15.79 43.27 52.75
CA GLY A 1014 -17.22 43.11 52.90
C GLY A 1014 -17.62 42.29 54.13
N THR A 1015 -18.49 42.85 54.96
CA THR A 1015 -19.05 42.20 56.17
C THR A 1015 -20.31 41.37 55.91
N VAL A 1016 -20.65 41.16 54.62
CA VAL A 1016 -21.78 40.35 54.15
C VAL A 1016 -21.42 39.70 52.81
N ALA A 1017 -22.07 38.56 52.52
CA ALA A 1017 -21.87 37.81 51.28
C ALA A 1017 -22.03 38.68 50.03
N GLY A 1018 -21.03 38.62 49.14
CA GLY A 1018 -20.95 39.25 47.82
C GLY A 1018 -21.82 38.58 46.75
N VAL A 1019 -21.39 38.66 45.49
CA VAL A 1019 -22.12 38.07 44.35
C VAL A 1019 -21.42 36.78 43.91
N SER A 1020 -21.91 35.64 44.39
CA SER A 1020 -21.30 34.33 44.12
C SER A 1020 -21.01 34.11 42.63
N GLY A 1021 -19.72 33.95 42.28
CA GLY A 1021 -19.26 33.76 40.90
C GLY A 1021 -18.91 35.05 40.14
N ASP A 1022 -18.41 36.09 40.81
CA ASP A 1022 -17.79 37.28 40.20
C ASP A 1022 -16.25 37.33 40.36
N ASP A 1023 -15.64 36.18 40.70
CA ASP A 1023 -14.20 35.94 40.90
C ASP A 1023 -13.53 36.80 41.99
N ILE A 1024 -14.35 37.32 42.91
CA ILE A 1024 -13.97 38.05 44.12
C ILE A 1024 -14.62 37.36 45.33
N LEU A 1025 -13.95 37.39 46.48
CA LEU A 1025 -14.47 36.91 47.77
C LEU A 1025 -14.49 38.06 48.79
N ASN A 1026 -15.66 38.40 49.34
CA ASN A 1026 -15.74 39.38 50.42
C ASN A 1026 -15.14 38.84 51.73
N VAL A 1027 -14.35 39.67 52.41
CA VAL A 1027 -13.69 39.38 53.69
C VAL A 1027 -13.63 40.62 54.61
N ALA A 1028 -13.48 40.40 55.90
CA ALA A 1028 -13.23 41.42 56.93
C ALA A 1028 -12.19 40.92 57.97
N ASP A 1029 -11.76 41.81 58.88
CA ASP A 1029 -10.86 41.44 59.99
C ASP A 1029 -11.41 40.25 60.82
N GLY A 1030 -10.60 39.21 60.98
CA GLY A 1030 -10.93 38.01 61.73
C GLY A 1030 -11.66 36.92 60.94
N ASP A 1031 -11.87 37.09 59.63
CA ASP A 1031 -12.30 36.02 58.72
C ASP A 1031 -11.13 35.08 58.36
N THR A 1032 -11.45 33.93 57.75
CA THR A 1032 -10.47 32.99 57.19
C THR A 1032 -10.95 32.54 55.80
N VAL A 1033 -10.08 32.66 54.80
CA VAL A 1033 -10.30 32.17 53.44
C VAL A 1033 -9.80 30.73 53.34
N ARG A 1034 -10.66 29.82 52.88
CA ARG A 1034 -10.37 28.40 52.73
C ARG A 1034 -10.49 27.97 51.28
N SER A 1035 -9.44 27.32 50.75
CA SER A 1035 -9.52 26.56 49.50
C SER A 1035 -9.73 25.07 49.78
N HIS A 1036 -10.46 24.41 48.89
CA HIS A 1036 -10.91 23.03 49.04
C HIS A 1036 -10.65 22.21 47.77
N TYR A 1037 -10.00 21.05 47.93
CA TYR A 1037 -9.78 20.08 46.86
C TYR A 1037 -10.19 18.66 47.32
N ASP A 1038 -11.17 18.08 46.62
CA ASP A 1038 -11.46 16.65 46.67
C ASP A 1038 -10.53 15.96 45.65
N ASP A 1039 -9.45 15.35 46.14
CA ASP A 1039 -8.60 14.43 45.39
C ASP A 1039 -9.39 13.12 45.13
N ALA A 1040 -9.32 12.59 43.91
CA ALA A 1040 -10.11 11.43 43.50
C ALA A 1040 -9.40 10.07 43.68
N LEU A 1041 -8.06 10.04 43.79
CA LEU A 1041 -7.27 8.80 43.78
C LEU A 1041 -6.05 8.89 44.71
N GLY A 1042 -6.17 8.27 45.88
CA GLY A 1042 -5.09 8.19 46.84
C GLY A 1042 -3.94 7.25 46.44
N ASN A 1043 -2.84 7.34 47.19
CA ASN A 1043 -1.70 6.40 47.12
C ASN A 1043 -2.07 4.92 47.43
N ASP A 1044 -3.31 4.64 47.82
CA ASP A 1044 -3.90 3.30 48.00
C ASP A 1044 -5.03 2.97 47.00
N GLY A 1045 -5.30 3.86 46.04
CA GLY A 1045 -6.34 3.74 45.02
C GLY A 1045 -7.76 4.01 45.52
N GLY A 1046 -7.93 4.42 46.79
CA GLY A 1046 -9.22 4.86 47.34
C GLY A 1046 -9.47 6.36 47.17
N ASP A 1047 -10.65 6.80 47.59
CA ASP A 1047 -11.08 8.21 47.74
C ASP A 1047 -10.44 8.81 49.02
N PRO A 1048 -9.40 9.66 48.91
CA PRO A 1048 -8.71 10.24 50.06
C PRO A 1048 -9.53 11.36 50.72
N ALA A 1049 -9.25 11.64 52.00
CA ALA A 1049 -9.97 12.69 52.71
C ALA A 1049 -9.62 14.10 52.20
N ALA A 1050 -10.66 14.80 51.71
CA ALA A 1050 -10.69 16.19 51.26
C ALA A 1050 -9.61 17.11 51.86
N ILE A 1051 -8.87 17.79 50.98
CA ILE A 1051 -7.71 18.61 51.32
C ILE A 1051 -8.16 20.07 51.47
N PHE A 1052 -7.73 20.70 52.57
CA PHE A 1052 -8.05 22.08 52.92
C PHE A 1052 -6.78 22.89 53.20
N VAL A 1053 -6.77 24.13 52.76
CA VAL A 1053 -5.76 25.13 53.17
C VAL A 1053 -6.46 26.46 53.50
N ASP A 1054 -6.02 27.08 54.59
CA ASP A 1054 -6.65 28.24 55.23
C ASP A 1054 -5.66 29.43 55.26
N SER A 1055 -6.16 30.65 55.04
CA SER A 1055 -5.43 31.91 55.24
C SER A 1055 -6.26 32.91 56.05
N ASP A 1056 -5.68 33.47 57.11
CA ASP A 1056 -6.38 34.36 58.04
C ASP A 1056 -6.38 35.82 57.56
N VAL A 1057 -7.52 36.50 57.68
CA VAL A 1057 -7.72 37.89 57.25
C VAL A 1057 -7.53 38.84 58.44
N VAL A 1058 -6.69 39.86 58.26
CA VAL A 1058 -6.30 40.81 59.31
C VAL A 1058 -6.59 42.24 58.85
N GLY A 1059 -7.16 43.05 59.73
CA GLY A 1059 -7.41 44.49 59.50
C GLY A 1059 -6.14 45.35 59.42
N GLY A 1060 -6.31 46.60 59.02
CA GLY A 1060 -5.25 47.61 58.94
C GLY A 1060 -4.94 48.31 60.27
N ASP A 1061 -4.14 49.37 60.20
CA ASP A 1061 -3.70 50.21 61.32
C ASP A 1061 -4.28 51.64 61.16
N THR A 1062 -5.48 51.90 61.71
CA THR A 1062 -6.16 53.20 61.61
C THR A 1062 -5.25 54.37 61.95
N GLY A 1063 -4.96 55.20 60.95
CA GLY A 1063 -3.95 56.22 61.04
C GLY A 1063 -4.42 57.51 61.72
N ALA A 1064 -3.48 58.45 61.88
CA ALA A 1064 -3.68 59.67 62.64
C ALA A 1064 -2.95 60.88 62.02
N ILE A 1065 -3.63 62.03 61.95
CA ILE A 1065 -3.07 63.30 61.50
C ILE A 1065 -3.00 64.33 62.64
N VAL A 1066 -1.85 65.00 62.77
CA VAL A 1066 -1.54 65.94 63.86
C VAL A 1066 -0.86 67.20 63.33
N HIS A 1067 -1.24 68.36 63.87
CA HIS A 1067 -0.50 69.62 63.72
C HIS A 1067 0.45 69.85 64.89
N ASP A 1068 1.64 70.39 64.63
CA ASP A 1068 2.63 70.72 65.67
C ASP A 1068 2.19 71.84 66.62
N VAL A 1069 1.34 72.77 66.14
CA VAL A 1069 0.85 73.92 66.91
C VAL A 1069 -0.68 74.02 66.94
N ALA A 1070 -1.24 74.26 68.13
CA ALA A 1070 -2.68 74.44 68.33
C ALA A 1070 -3.21 75.81 67.85
N SER A 1071 -2.33 76.81 67.73
CA SER A 1071 -2.66 78.14 67.22
C SER A 1071 -1.47 78.80 66.53
N ILE A 1072 -1.71 79.55 65.45
CA ILE A 1072 -0.71 80.35 64.73
C ILE A 1072 -1.10 81.83 64.60
N ASN A 1073 -0.10 82.69 64.41
CA ASN A 1073 -0.28 84.02 63.83
C ASN A 1073 -0.19 83.93 62.29
N PRO A 1074 -0.94 84.76 61.53
CA PRO A 1074 -0.81 84.84 60.07
C PRO A 1074 0.64 85.09 59.62
N GLY A 1075 1.16 84.27 58.70
CA GLY A 1075 2.57 84.33 58.28
C GLY A 1075 3.45 83.24 58.89
N GLN A 1076 2.93 82.43 59.82
CA GLN A 1076 3.62 81.25 60.33
C GLN A 1076 3.29 80.00 59.51
N SER A 1077 4.18 79.01 59.56
CA SER A 1077 3.96 77.68 59.00
C SER A 1077 3.34 76.75 60.04
N ILE A 1078 2.64 75.70 59.60
CA ILE A 1078 2.19 74.57 60.44
C ILE A 1078 2.87 73.31 59.91
N GLN A 1079 3.52 72.54 60.78
CA GLN A 1079 4.03 71.22 60.44
C GLN A 1079 2.94 70.17 60.65
N ILE A 1080 2.76 69.32 59.65
CA ILE A 1080 1.75 68.27 59.61
C ILE A 1080 2.46 66.93 59.67
N THR A 1081 2.07 66.09 60.63
CA THR A 1081 2.49 64.69 60.73
C THR A 1081 1.29 63.79 60.45
N VAL A 1082 1.47 62.80 59.58
CA VAL A 1082 0.60 61.63 59.48
C VAL A 1082 1.35 60.44 60.08
N THR A 1083 0.66 59.58 60.83
CA THR A 1083 1.19 58.33 61.38
C THR A 1083 0.20 57.23 61.03
N ASP A 1084 0.64 56.33 60.16
CA ASP A 1084 -0.21 55.43 59.38
C ASP A 1084 0.71 54.33 58.84
N THR A 1085 0.46 53.08 59.21
CA THR A 1085 1.35 51.95 58.90
C THR A 1085 0.95 51.23 57.61
N ASP A 1086 -0.28 51.41 57.12
CA ASP A 1086 -0.75 50.77 55.88
C ASP A 1086 -0.24 51.51 54.62
N LEU A 1087 0.17 52.77 54.79
CA LEU A 1087 0.89 53.55 53.78
C LEU A 1087 2.39 53.22 53.67
N ASP A 1088 2.94 52.34 54.52
CA ASP A 1088 4.34 51.86 54.46
C ASP A 1088 4.51 50.69 53.47
N THR A 1089 4.31 50.97 52.19
CA THR A 1089 4.14 49.94 51.16
C THR A 1089 5.45 49.42 50.57
N THR A 1090 6.55 50.16 50.70
CA THR A 1090 7.85 49.80 50.11
C THR A 1090 9.01 49.85 51.11
N ALA A 1091 10.13 49.21 50.77
CA ALA A 1091 11.36 49.28 51.58
C ALA A 1091 12.11 50.63 51.46
N ALA A 1092 11.43 51.70 51.03
CA ALA A 1092 11.93 53.04 50.77
C ALA A 1092 10.94 54.08 51.31
N ALA A 1093 11.41 55.30 51.56
CA ALA A 1093 10.57 56.36 52.12
C ALA A 1093 9.43 56.76 51.15
N ASP A 1094 8.21 56.28 51.44
CA ASP A 1094 7.01 56.54 50.65
C ASP A 1094 6.47 57.97 50.88
N SER A 1095 5.33 58.34 50.29
CA SER A 1095 4.76 59.69 50.41
C SER A 1095 3.24 59.76 50.23
N VAL A 1096 2.57 60.54 51.09
CA VAL A 1096 1.11 60.72 51.14
C VAL A 1096 0.73 62.17 50.80
N VAL A 1097 -0.47 62.40 50.26
CA VAL A 1097 -0.97 63.76 49.94
C VAL A 1097 -2.05 64.16 50.94
N VAL A 1098 -1.84 65.29 51.63
CA VAL A 1098 -2.78 65.88 52.59
C VAL A 1098 -3.42 67.12 51.98
N ALA A 1099 -4.74 67.24 52.10
CA ALA A 1099 -5.49 68.45 51.76
C ALA A 1099 -5.57 69.39 52.97
N VAL A 1100 -5.35 70.68 52.75
CA VAL A 1100 -5.33 71.71 53.80
C VAL A 1100 -6.22 72.89 53.40
N VAL A 1101 -7.18 73.24 54.24
CA VAL A 1101 -8.21 74.26 53.94
C VAL A 1101 -8.31 75.31 55.04
N ASN A 1102 -8.53 76.57 54.67
CA ASN A 1102 -9.02 77.58 55.60
C ASN A 1102 -10.56 77.50 55.62
N THR A 1103 -11.12 76.97 56.70
CA THR A 1103 -12.56 76.75 56.84
C THR A 1103 -13.40 78.03 56.86
N ALA A 1104 -12.78 79.20 57.07
CA ALA A 1104 -13.45 80.51 56.99
C ALA A 1104 -13.50 81.09 55.56
N ILE A 1105 -12.60 80.66 54.66
CA ILE A 1105 -12.45 81.20 53.30
C ILE A 1105 -12.87 80.14 52.27
N VAL A 1106 -14.13 80.23 51.82
CA VAL A 1106 -14.70 79.30 50.84
C VAL A 1106 -14.00 79.45 49.48
N GLY A 1107 -13.29 78.40 49.07
CA GLY A 1107 -12.69 78.27 47.73
C GLY A 1107 -11.16 78.21 47.70
N GLU A 1108 -10.49 78.15 48.84
CA GLU A 1108 -9.03 77.98 48.92
C GLU A 1108 -8.66 76.63 49.55
N THR A 1109 -7.71 75.93 48.92
CA THR A 1109 -7.24 74.61 49.36
C THR A 1109 -5.80 74.45 48.88
N ALA A 1110 -4.90 74.18 49.82
CA ALA A 1110 -3.55 73.72 49.53
C ALA A 1110 -3.52 72.18 49.54
N SER A 1111 -2.64 71.59 48.74
CA SER A 1111 -2.46 70.14 48.65
C SER A 1111 -0.97 69.87 48.81
N ILE A 1112 -0.58 69.08 49.81
CA ILE A 1112 0.81 68.96 50.24
C ILE A 1112 1.21 67.51 50.29
N THR A 1113 2.30 67.17 49.61
CA THR A 1113 2.95 65.88 49.74
C THR A 1113 3.77 65.86 51.03
N LEU A 1114 3.44 64.94 51.94
CA LEU A 1114 4.24 64.58 53.09
C LEU A 1114 5.11 63.39 52.68
N THR A 1115 6.37 63.38 53.10
CA THR A 1115 7.31 62.27 52.83
C THR A 1115 7.67 61.58 54.13
N GLU A 1116 7.92 60.27 54.05
CA GLU A 1116 8.27 59.45 55.20
C GLU A 1116 9.54 59.94 55.92
N THR A 1117 9.58 59.82 57.26
CA THR A 1117 10.69 60.31 58.09
C THR A 1117 11.94 59.42 58.03
N GLY A 1118 11.82 58.22 57.47
CA GLY A 1118 12.85 57.27 57.10
C GLY A 1118 12.16 56.02 56.54
N ASN A 1119 12.89 55.10 55.89
CA ASN A 1119 12.29 53.88 55.37
C ASN A 1119 11.62 53.07 56.50
N ASN A 1120 10.39 52.64 56.30
CA ASN A 1120 9.66 51.71 57.18
C ASN A 1120 9.51 52.21 58.63
N THR A 1121 8.96 53.42 58.73
CA THR A 1121 8.60 54.13 59.96
C THR A 1121 7.08 54.31 60.14
N GLY A 1122 6.29 54.30 59.06
CA GLY A 1122 4.86 54.61 59.10
C GLY A 1122 4.56 56.05 59.53
N VAL A 1123 5.51 56.99 59.34
CA VAL A 1123 5.39 58.38 59.80
C VAL A 1123 5.82 59.34 58.71
N PHE A 1124 4.86 60.11 58.19
CA PHE A 1124 5.02 61.06 57.10
C PHE A 1124 4.99 62.50 57.61
N LEU A 1125 5.83 63.37 57.07
CA LEU A 1125 6.03 64.74 57.56
C LEU A 1125 6.02 65.76 56.42
N GLY A 1126 5.38 66.91 56.67
CA GLY A 1126 5.26 68.00 55.71
C GLY A 1126 4.96 69.34 56.39
N THR A 1127 4.81 70.42 55.62
CA THR A 1127 4.64 71.78 56.17
C THR A 1127 3.81 72.66 55.24
N VAL A 1128 2.75 73.26 55.76
CA VAL A 1128 1.98 74.34 55.10
C VAL A 1128 2.52 75.69 55.54
N ASN A 1129 2.63 76.65 54.62
CA ASN A 1129 2.93 78.05 54.94
C ASN A 1129 1.65 78.87 54.91
N THR A 1130 1.44 79.78 55.87
CA THR A 1130 0.30 80.71 55.83
C THR A 1130 0.73 82.14 55.52
N VAL A 1131 -0.19 82.94 54.98
CA VAL A 1131 -0.01 84.36 54.66
C VAL A 1131 -1.23 85.14 55.15
N TYR A 1132 -1.07 86.41 55.53
CA TYR A 1132 -2.24 87.21 55.93
C TYR A 1132 -3.13 87.56 54.72
N GLY A 1133 -4.38 87.06 54.74
CA GLY A 1133 -5.37 87.32 53.71
C GLY A 1133 -6.81 87.16 54.22
N THR A 1134 -7.72 87.98 53.71
CA THR A 1134 -9.16 87.98 54.08
C THR A 1134 -10.06 87.53 52.92
N ALA A 1135 -9.46 86.92 51.90
CA ALA A 1135 -10.11 86.36 50.71
C ALA A 1135 -9.16 85.34 50.07
N ALA A 1136 -9.71 84.47 49.22
CA ALA A 1136 -8.98 83.36 48.61
C ALA A 1136 -7.69 83.79 47.89
N GLY A 1137 -6.59 83.09 48.18
CA GLY A 1137 -5.27 83.24 47.54
C GLY A 1137 -5.21 82.69 46.11
N VAL A 1138 -3.99 82.49 45.59
CA VAL A 1138 -3.80 81.78 44.31
C VAL A 1138 -3.56 80.31 44.66
N THR A 1139 -4.42 79.42 44.19
CA THR A 1139 -4.45 77.98 44.56
C THR A 1139 -3.26 77.15 44.03
N THR A 1140 -2.12 77.77 43.76
CA THR A 1140 -0.88 77.19 43.22
C THR A 1140 0.37 77.97 43.68
N ASP A 1141 0.33 78.68 44.82
CA ASP A 1141 1.46 79.47 45.35
C ASP A 1141 2.11 78.88 46.62
N ASP A 1142 1.74 77.64 46.97
CA ASP A 1142 2.20 76.87 48.13
C ASP A 1142 1.99 77.56 49.49
N THR A 1143 1.07 78.53 49.54
CA THR A 1143 0.62 79.19 50.76
C THR A 1143 -0.90 79.10 50.95
N LEU A 1144 -1.35 79.36 52.18
CA LEU A 1144 -2.76 79.44 52.55
C LEU A 1144 -3.04 80.81 53.19
N ASN A 1145 -3.96 81.59 52.61
CA ASN A 1145 -4.38 82.85 53.22
C ASN A 1145 -5.19 82.61 54.50
N VAL A 1146 -4.86 83.36 55.54
CA VAL A 1146 -5.53 83.33 56.85
C VAL A 1146 -5.66 84.72 57.49
N ALA A 1147 -6.69 84.90 58.29
CA ALA A 1147 -6.96 86.08 59.10
C ALA A 1147 -7.22 85.72 60.58
N ASP A 1148 -7.29 86.74 61.44
CA ASP A 1148 -7.68 86.58 62.85
C ASP A 1148 -9.04 85.88 62.98
N THR A 1149 -9.13 84.88 63.86
CA THR A 1149 -10.26 83.98 64.11
C THR A 1149 -10.55 82.89 63.06
N ASP A 1150 -9.73 82.78 62.00
CA ASP A 1150 -9.85 81.68 61.04
C ASP A 1150 -9.44 80.32 61.66
N THR A 1151 -9.76 79.22 60.97
CA THR A 1151 -9.34 77.87 61.37
C THR A 1151 -8.84 77.09 60.16
N VAL A 1152 -7.57 76.70 60.21
CA VAL A 1152 -6.92 75.83 59.22
C VAL A 1152 -7.20 74.38 59.62
N GLN A 1153 -7.86 73.63 58.74
CA GLN A 1153 -8.12 72.20 58.89
C GLN A 1153 -7.30 71.44 57.85
N SER A 1154 -6.64 70.37 58.28
CA SER A 1154 -6.00 69.40 57.39
C SER A 1154 -6.74 68.08 57.44
N SER A 1155 -6.79 67.38 56.30
CA SER A 1155 -7.47 66.10 56.12
C SER A 1155 -6.69 65.21 55.17
N TYR A 1156 -6.63 63.91 55.47
CA TYR A 1156 -6.14 62.89 54.55
C TYR A 1156 -7.11 61.70 54.52
N ASP A 1157 -7.16 60.99 53.39
CA ASP A 1157 -7.86 59.70 53.30
C ASP A 1157 -6.95 58.63 53.87
N ASP A 1158 -7.41 58.00 54.95
CA ASP A 1158 -6.92 56.71 55.43
C ASP A 1158 -7.66 55.63 54.60
N ALA A 1159 -6.92 54.62 54.13
CA ALA A 1159 -7.41 53.66 53.17
C ALA A 1159 -8.09 52.44 53.80
N LEU A 1160 -7.67 52.06 55.01
CA LEU A 1160 -8.07 50.84 55.72
C LEU A 1160 -8.10 51.11 57.23
N ASP A 1161 -9.27 51.01 57.86
CA ASP A 1161 -9.35 51.07 59.31
C ASP A 1161 -9.00 49.72 59.98
N ALA A 1162 -9.00 49.69 61.31
CA ALA A 1162 -8.70 48.49 62.10
C ALA A 1162 -9.79 47.39 62.02
N ALA A 1163 -10.79 47.54 61.16
CA ALA A 1163 -11.72 46.49 60.73
C ALA A 1163 -11.65 46.20 59.21
N GLY A 1164 -10.82 46.94 58.46
CA GLY A 1164 -10.64 46.84 57.01
C GLY A 1164 -11.59 47.69 56.16
N ASP A 1165 -12.41 48.57 56.75
CA ASP A 1165 -13.28 49.48 56.00
C ASP A 1165 -12.50 50.70 55.49
N ASN A 1166 -13.07 51.48 54.57
CA ASN A 1166 -12.52 52.77 54.14
C ASN A 1166 -13.06 53.89 55.07
N PRO A 1167 -12.29 54.40 56.05
CA PRO A 1167 -12.78 55.35 57.03
C PRO A 1167 -13.04 56.74 56.42
N ALA A 1168 -13.91 57.51 57.08
CA ALA A 1168 -14.10 58.91 56.71
C ALA A 1168 -12.86 59.75 57.07
N ALA A 1169 -12.14 60.21 56.04
CA ALA A 1169 -10.96 61.09 56.05
C ALA A 1169 -10.59 61.70 57.42
N VAL A 1170 -9.46 61.29 57.98
CA VAL A 1170 -9.00 61.73 59.30
C VAL A 1170 -8.63 63.22 59.23
N THR A 1171 -9.13 64.03 60.19
CA THR A 1171 -8.90 65.49 60.18
C THR A 1171 -8.38 66.05 61.50
N THR A 1172 -7.61 67.14 61.39
CA THR A 1172 -7.10 67.92 62.53
C THR A 1172 -7.11 69.42 62.21
N SER A 1173 -7.00 70.30 63.21
CA SER A 1173 -7.15 71.75 62.98
C SER A 1173 -6.37 72.64 63.95
N THR A 1174 -6.00 73.82 63.45
CA THR A 1174 -5.25 74.88 64.15
C THR A 1174 -6.00 76.20 64.00
N THR A 1175 -6.13 76.96 65.09
CA THR A 1175 -6.79 78.27 65.06
C THR A 1175 -5.82 79.40 64.73
N VAL A 1176 -6.32 80.44 64.08
CA VAL A 1176 -5.51 81.61 63.69
C VAL A 1176 -5.84 82.77 64.62
N VAL A 1177 -4.80 83.33 65.24
CA VAL A 1177 -4.91 84.37 66.26
C VAL A 1177 -4.26 85.67 65.74
N GLY A 1178 -5.00 86.77 65.80
CA GLY A 1178 -4.49 88.09 65.46
C GLY A 1178 -3.42 88.58 66.45
N GLY A 1179 -2.38 89.21 65.91
CA GLY A 1179 -1.33 89.88 66.70
C GLY A 1179 -1.81 91.20 67.34
N ASP A 1180 -0.99 91.75 68.24
CA ASP A 1180 -1.33 92.93 69.04
C ASP A 1180 -1.14 94.23 68.22
N THR A 1181 -2.25 94.86 67.82
CA THR A 1181 -2.26 95.95 66.82
C THR A 1181 -1.22 97.05 67.08
N GLY A 1182 -0.23 97.14 66.21
CA GLY A 1182 0.83 98.16 66.26
C GLY A 1182 0.33 99.61 66.19
N THR A 1183 1.12 100.49 66.79
CA THR A 1183 0.83 101.93 66.87
C THR A 1183 1.88 102.76 66.14
N ILE A 1184 1.44 103.82 65.46
CA ILE A 1184 2.33 104.78 64.78
C ILE A 1184 2.19 106.14 65.45
N ALA A 1185 3.30 106.62 66.02
CA ALA A 1185 3.41 107.94 66.64
C ALA A 1185 4.42 108.81 65.87
N HIS A 1186 4.34 110.13 66.05
CA HIS A 1186 5.33 111.08 65.54
C HIS A 1186 5.64 112.15 66.59
N ASP A 1187 6.89 112.60 66.63
CA ASP A 1187 7.44 113.44 67.71
C ASP A 1187 6.87 114.86 67.80
N VAL A 1188 6.24 115.36 66.74
CA VAL A 1188 5.72 116.74 66.66
C VAL A 1188 4.23 116.83 66.34
N ALA A 1189 3.50 117.68 67.07
CA ALA A 1189 2.07 117.93 66.84
C ALA A 1189 1.77 118.93 65.69
N SER A 1190 2.79 119.60 65.15
CA SER A 1190 2.68 120.52 64.02
C SER A 1190 4.04 120.71 63.34
N ILE A 1191 4.06 120.69 62.01
CA ILE A 1191 5.30 120.63 61.20
C ILE A 1191 5.54 121.98 60.51
N ASN A 1192 6.75 122.52 60.60
CA ASN A 1192 7.17 123.69 59.80
C ASN A 1192 7.89 123.25 58.52
N PRO A 1193 7.80 124.00 57.41
CA PRO A 1193 8.53 123.67 56.18
C PRO A 1193 10.04 123.56 56.42
N GLY A 1194 10.62 122.40 56.08
CA GLY A 1194 12.05 122.10 56.29
C GLY A 1194 12.39 121.45 57.64
N GLN A 1195 11.41 121.19 58.50
CA GLN A 1195 11.58 120.45 59.75
C GLN A 1195 11.49 118.93 59.50
N SER A 1196 12.51 118.18 59.90
CA SER A 1196 12.44 116.71 59.98
C SER A 1196 11.53 116.26 61.13
N ILE A 1197 10.87 115.12 60.92
CA ILE A 1197 9.96 114.47 61.87
C ILE A 1197 10.57 113.12 62.23
N GLN A 1198 10.52 112.72 63.49
CA GLN A 1198 10.79 111.34 63.88
C GLN A 1198 9.45 110.60 64.01
N ILE A 1199 9.23 109.63 63.11
CA ILE A 1199 8.14 108.66 63.23
C ILE A 1199 8.66 107.51 64.08
N THR A 1200 7.88 107.11 65.07
CA THR A 1200 8.11 105.93 65.90
C THR A 1200 6.95 104.97 65.64
N VAL A 1201 7.26 103.83 65.03
CA VAL A 1201 6.37 102.67 65.04
C VAL A 1201 6.65 101.92 66.34
N THR A 1202 5.60 101.50 67.03
CA THR A 1202 5.68 100.64 68.23
C THR A 1202 4.64 99.56 68.06
N ASP A 1203 5.14 98.40 67.67
CA ASP A 1203 4.39 97.23 67.24
C ASP A 1203 5.07 96.04 67.92
N THR A 1204 4.29 95.25 68.65
CA THR A 1204 4.77 94.11 69.44
C THR A 1204 4.97 92.86 68.60
N ASP A 1205 4.34 92.78 67.43
CA ASP A 1205 4.48 91.65 66.50
C ASP A 1205 5.80 91.76 65.69
N LEU A 1206 6.42 92.95 65.68
CA LEU A 1206 7.70 93.22 65.00
C LEU A 1206 8.95 93.00 65.88
N ASP A 1207 8.83 92.63 67.17
CA ASP A 1207 9.98 92.35 68.05
C ASP A 1207 10.42 90.87 67.99
N THR A 1208 10.66 90.38 66.77
CA THR A 1208 11.21 89.03 66.51
C THR A 1208 12.74 89.05 66.56
N THR A 1209 13.34 88.18 67.38
CA THR A 1209 14.80 88.07 67.61
C THR A 1209 15.56 87.35 66.49
#